data_AF-A0A6G1JD63-F1
#
_entry.id   AF-A0A6G1JD63-F1
#
_cell.length_a   1.000
_cell.length_b   1.000
_cell.length_c   1.000
_cell.angle_alpha   90.00
_cell.angle_beta   90.00
_cell.angle_gamma   90.00
#
_symmetry.space_group_name_H-M   'P 1'
#
loop_
_entity.id
_entity.type
_entity.pdbx_description
1 polymer ?
#
loop_
_entity_poly.entity_id
_entity_poly.type
_entity_poly.pdbx_seq_one_letter_code
_entity_poly.pdbx_strand_id
1 'polypeptide(L)'
;METASTPGSKIRSGSPKVVIARPPADRHTTLRDETDYPRSYDENWSHFLPVTPEASAVARLKLAWEASDHEVLEYEGYKVQKEILTANLDDFEIYISPNKKFGNELTSLEFLDVRGKELCFDGVLSIGAVRRYVQGVPIKAYSIEGYGENDSPGVVVYVQSQEANRDAEYDTWYRLKKPSRIYRRFYQVFHWVATLGKHTIDFLETRPDGTLVGLDSFRQEFYEWLTQRFPKNPKLKEWLNAFGGTDFRKSIHAHIDYLDQEAYNLPNRRTLLKHSLWADCMRKDHYSIKPQPIVCDKTIATPHTYRCFKNRYFAEFLVETQPSEEVRDAQESRKRLLGFPSGVPTETLHRSKNPSRDRQSPVFNISVGDVIAILPDEAEERLWRKQAKDAAPDKEWFAYVQRIETTKKGEQRLFVIWLYRPEDTTISTTDYPVPKELFMSDHCNCTEPELLADEVARRCTVEWFSKAMDTRDDFLVRKRYVTEDSSFISLKKSDFQCDCGKPEPSPLDSCRRGDTIYIKKWRAGEQTLEPVVIHAINREEKEVTVRPLLRLKRDCPDIPGNIPRQNMEDNELVWAYDLFNIPYRSVQRKCYVRYFVRAEVASRSLPFPYNRGGAGDFWVLSSHVIMVDDKPFIKSLQEPPALLRQGPDIDAKPQFERLSGLSLFSGCGNLDKGLEVGGTVEFETSVEMCSEAVHTLHANAPHPEKLKLWLGSVDDYLQTLLTNKVGPIITRIGTVGVIAAGSPCPGFSTLQQDWKSEKSLRNASHVTTFCSYVDIYRPKYAFLENVPNMACTRAGYEEERVLS
;
A
#
# COMPACT_ATOMS: atom_id res chain seq x y z
N MET A 1 37.12 44.05 -0.42
CA MET A 1 37.40 43.36 -1.69
C MET A 1 37.94 41.97 -1.35
N GLU A 2 37.36 40.95 -1.98
CA GLU A 2 37.88 39.60 -2.24
C GLU A 2 38.19 38.61 -1.09
N THR A 3 37.22 37.72 -0.87
CA THR A 3 37.24 36.23 -0.99
C THR A 3 38.39 35.32 -0.52
N ALA A 4 37.93 34.26 0.16
CA ALA A 4 38.27 32.82 0.03
C ALA A 4 39.39 32.18 0.89
N SER A 5 39.02 31.26 1.78
CA SER A 5 39.08 29.79 1.54
C SER A 5 38.91 28.96 2.84
N THR A 6 38.11 27.91 2.74
CA THR A 6 37.79 26.92 3.78
C THR A 6 38.67 25.67 3.64
N PRO A 7 39.07 24.98 4.73
CA PRO A 7 39.64 23.62 4.64
C PRO A 7 38.70 22.52 5.17
N GLY A 8 38.24 21.68 4.23
CA GLY A 8 38.40 20.21 4.20
C GLY A 8 37.93 19.33 5.36
N SER A 9 36.86 18.56 5.12
CA SER A 9 36.58 17.30 5.84
C SER A 9 37.15 16.10 5.07
N LYS A 10 37.93 15.26 5.77
CA LYS A 10 38.45 13.98 5.29
C LYS A 10 37.39 12.89 5.48
N ILE A 11 36.93 12.27 4.39
CA ILE A 11 36.06 11.09 4.43
C ILE A 11 36.92 9.82 4.55
N ARG A 12 36.62 9.01 5.57
CA ARG A 12 37.20 7.66 5.79
C ARG A 12 36.71 6.69 4.72
N SER A 13 37.65 5.94 4.16
CA SER A 13 37.44 4.78 3.27
C SER A 13 36.90 3.57 4.04
N GLY A 14 35.82 2.95 3.58
CA GLY A 14 35.38 1.66 4.15
C GLY A 14 33.90 1.23 4.02
N SER A 15 33.05 1.91 3.24
CA SER A 15 31.66 1.46 3.03
C SER A 15 31.52 0.54 1.81
N PRO A 16 30.69 -0.53 1.87
CA PRO A 16 30.51 -1.46 0.76
C PRO A 16 29.88 -0.75 -0.44
N LYS A 17 30.52 -0.87 -1.60
CA LYS A 17 29.92 -0.47 -2.89
C LYS A 17 28.74 -1.38 -3.16
N VAL A 18 27.57 -0.80 -3.35
CA VAL A 18 26.43 -1.48 -3.98
C VAL A 18 26.86 -1.82 -5.42
N VAL A 19 27.30 -3.06 -5.62
CA VAL A 19 27.51 -3.61 -6.96
C VAL A 19 26.14 -4.08 -7.43
N ILE A 20 25.44 -3.23 -8.18
CA ILE A 20 24.32 -3.68 -8.99
C ILE A 20 24.90 -4.65 -10.02
N ALA A 21 24.64 -5.94 -9.84
CA ALA A 21 24.97 -6.95 -10.84
C ALA A 21 24.20 -6.60 -12.13
N ARG A 22 24.91 -6.06 -13.11
CA ARG A 22 24.41 -5.98 -14.48
C ARG A 22 24.26 -7.42 -14.99
N PRO A 23 23.11 -7.82 -15.55
CA PRO A 23 23.00 -9.09 -16.24
C PRO A 23 24.03 -9.14 -17.39
N PRO A 24 24.49 -10.35 -17.79
CA PRO A 24 25.47 -10.47 -18.84
C PRO A 24 24.95 -9.80 -20.10
N ALA A 25 25.79 -8.95 -20.69
CA ALA A 25 25.51 -8.26 -21.92
C ALA A 25 25.20 -9.29 -23.00
N ASP A 26 23.91 -9.43 -23.34
CA ASP A 26 23.52 -9.97 -24.62
C ASP A 26 24.22 -9.12 -25.68
N ARG A 27 24.92 -9.81 -26.59
CA ARG A 27 25.54 -9.21 -27.77
C ARG A 27 24.44 -8.75 -28.72
N HIS A 28 23.74 -7.69 -28.35
CA HIS A 28 22.89 -6.94 -29.26
C HIS A 28 23.74 -5.89 -29.94
N THR A 29 23.91 -6.09 -31.25
CA THR A 29 24.18 -5.09 -32.27
C THR A 29 23.76 -3.68 -31.84
N THR A 30 24.73 -2.77 -31.81
CA THR A 30 24.57 -1.33 -31.60
C THR A 30 23.49 -0.74 -32.50
N LEU A 31 22.29 -0.50 -31.96
CA LEU A 31 21.28 0.37 -32.56
C LEU A 31 21.67 1.82 -32.22
N ARG A 32 22.09 2.59 -33.23
CA ARG A 32 22.34 4.03 -33.13
C ARG A 32 21.04 4.79 -32.80
N ASP A 33 21.17 5.71 -31.84
CA ASP A 33 20.35 6.88 -31.52
C ASP A 33 18.86 6.84 -31.92
N GLU A 34 17.98 6.57 -30.96
CA GLU A 34 16.57 6.96 -31.05
C GLU A 34 16.45 8.41 -30.61
N THR A 35 16.28 9.33 -31.56
CA THR A 35 16.05 10.75 -31.31
C THR A 35 14.61 11.00 -30.89
N ASP A 36 14.38 11.98 -30.02
CA ASP A 36 13.03 12.43 -29.62
C ASP A 36 12.42 13.47 -30.59
N TYR A 37 13.12 13.76 -31.69
CA TYR A 37 12.76 14.77 -32.69
C TYR A 37 12.57 14.12 -34.08
N PRO A 38 11.75 14.70 -34.97
CA PRO A 38 11.57 14.21 -36.34
C PRO A 38 12.90 14.28 -37.10
N ARG A 39 13.04 13.44 -38.12
CA ARG A 39 14.28 13.39 -38.93
C ARG A 39 14.60 14.73 -39.57
N SER A 40 13.57 15.50 -39.93
CA SER A 40 13.69 16.83 -40.51
C SER A 40 14.21 17.91 -39.56
N TYR A 41 14.30 17.60 -38.26
CA TYR A 41 14.91 18.47 -37.26
C TYR A 41 16.45 18.53 -37.39
N ASP A 42 17.07 17.47 -37.93
CA ASP A 42 18.50 17.47 -38.26
C ASP A 42 18.71 18.20 -39.59
N GLU A 43 19.42 19.33 -39.54
CA GLU A 43 19.74 20.14 -40.73
C GLU A 43 20.53 19.37 -41.80
N ASN A 44 21.22 18.29 -41.43
CA ASN A 44 21.99 17.45 -42.36
C ASN A 44 21.16 16.32 -42.96
N TRP A 45 19.93 16.11 -42.49
CA TRP A 45 19.05 15.08 -43.01
C TRP A 45 18.24 15.60 -44.21
N SER A 46 18.11 14.76 -45.24
CA SER A 46 17.21 15.03 -46.37
C SER A 46 16.49 13.76 -46.79
N HIS A 47 15.23 13.92 -47.19
CA HIS A 47 14.44 12.83 -47.73
C HIS A 47 14.79 12.57 -49.21
N PHE A 48 14.63 11.34 -49.69
CA PHE A 48 14.94 10.99 -51.09
C PHE A 48 14.02 11.66 -52.12
N LEU A 49 12.83 12.10 -51.68
CA LEU A 49 11.93 12.96 -52.45
C LEU A 49 12.13 14.42 -52.03
N PRO A 50 12.05 15.37 -52.98
CA PRO A 50 12.13 16.78 -52.67
C PRO A 50 10.94 17.22 -51.80
N VAL A 51 11.21 18.11 -50.84
CA VAL A 51 10.17 18.76 -50.02
C VAL A 51 9.24 19.55 -50.94
N THR A 52 7.95 19.25 -50.87
CA THR A 52 6.90 19.91 -51.64
C THR A 52 6.01 20.71 -50.71
N PRO A 53 5.70 22.00 -51.00
CA PRO A 53 4.69 22.74 -50.25
C PRO A 53 3.35 22.00 -50.29
N GLU A 54 2.65 21.91 -49.16
CA GLU A 54 1.44 21.10 -49.04
C GLU A 54 0.39 21.45 -50.11
N ALA A 55 0.10 22.74 -50.33
CA ALA A 55 -0.87 23.18 -51.33
C ALA A 55 -0.57 22.62 -52.73
N SER A 56 0.72 22.53 -53.10
CA SER A 56 1.15 21.93 -54.36
C SER A 56 1.04 20.41 -54.35
N ALA A 57 1.25 19.76 -53.20
CA ALA A 57 1.03 18.33 -53.06
C ALA A 57 -0.46 17.97 -53.21
N VAL A 58 -1.35 18.67 -52.50
CA VAL A 58 -2.81 18.49 -52.56
C VAL A 58 -3.34 18.68 -53.98
N ALA A 59 -2.94 19.76 -54.67
CA ALA A 59 -3.35 19.98 -56.06
C ALA A 59 -2.95 18.82 -57.00
N ARG A 60 -1.78 18.20 -56.78
CA ARG A 60 -1.34 17.03 -57.56
C ARG A 60 -2.08 15.76 -57.20
N LEU A 61 -2.46 15.60 -55.93
CA LEU A 61 -3.27 14.46 -55.46
C LEU A 61 -4.68 14.52 -56.06
N LYS A 62 -5.30 15.71 -56.12
CA LYS A 62 -6.58 15.93 -56.80
C LYS A 62 -6.59 15.51 -58.25
N LEU A 63 -5.60 16.00 -59.03
CA LEU A 63 -5.48 15.62 -60.44
C LEU A 63 -5.31 14.10 -60.62
N ALA A 64 -4.65 13.44 -59.66
CA ALA A 64 -4.51 11.98 -59.68
C ALA A 64 -5.80 11.25 -59.28
N TRP A 65 -6.57 11.83 -58.36
CA TRP A 65 -7.88 11.34 -57.92
C TRP A 65 -8.89 11.40 -59.08
N GLU A 66 -9.03 12.56 -59.73
CA GLU A 66 -9.90 12.78 -60.88
C GLU A 66 -9.55 11.88 -62.08
N ALA A 67 -8.27 11.53 -62.23
CA ALA A 67 -7.79 10.64 -63.27
C ALA A 67 -7.91 9.14 -62.93
N SER A 68 -8.31 8.81 -61.70
CA SER A 68 -8.48 7.43 -61.23
C SER A 68 -9.95 7.02 -61.22
N ASP A 69 -10.23 5.75 -61.48
CA ASP A 69 -11.56 5.17 -61.30
C ASP A 69 -11.79 5.03 -59.78
N HIS A 70 -12.66 5.87 -59.21
CA HIS A 70 -12.95 5.90 -57.78
C HIS A 70 -14.46 5.82 -57.55
N GLU A 71 -14.86 5.01 -56.57
CA GLU A 71 -16.26 4.92 -56.17
C GLU A 71 -16.68 6.22 -55.47
N VAL A 72 -17.69 6.90 -56.00
CA VAL A 72 -18.35 7.99 -55.31
C VAL A 72 -19.13 7.40 -54.15
N LEU A 73 -18.66 7.63 -52.93
CA LEU A 73 -19.30 7.13 -51.72
C LEU A 73 -20.60 7.91 -51.45
N GLU A 74 -21.76 7.32 -51.78
CA GLU A 74 -23.06 7.80 -51.33
C GLU A 74 -23.33 7.29 -49.90
N TYR A 75 -23.25 8.18 -48.91
CA TYR A 75 -23.68 7.88 -47.55
C TYR A 75 -25.19 8.13 -47.41
N GLU A 76 -25.98 7.09 -47.12
CA GLU A 76 -27.41 7.23 -46.82
C GLU A 76 -27.63 8.22 -45.67
N GLY A 77 -28.32 9.33 -45.95
CA GLY A 77 -28.71 10.32 -44.94
C GLY A 77 -27.74 11.49 -44.70
N TYR A 78 -26.58 11.54 -45.37
CA TYR A 78 -25.66 12.68 -45.34
C TYR A 78 -25.54 13.34 -46.72
N LYS A 79 -26.08 14.54 -46.89
CA LYS A 79 -25.75 15.39 -48.07
C LYS A 79 -24.34 15.94 -47.87
N VAL A 80 -23.35 15.28 -48.47
CA VAL A 80 -21.97 15.78 -48.44
C VAL A 80 -21.88 17.02 -49.34
N GLN A 81 -21.45 18.16 -48.78
CA GLN A 81 -21.26 19.40 -49.55
C GLN A 81 -19.97 19.38 -50.39
N LYS A 82 -19.06 18.45 -50.10
CA LYS A 82 -17.76 18.25 -50.73
C LYS A 82 -17.58 16.78 -51.10
N GLU A 83 -16.84 16.49 -52.15
CA GLU A 83 -16.50 15.10 -52.50
C GLU A 83 -15.38 14.57 -51.59
N ILE A 84 -15.49 13.34 -51.10
CA ILE A 84 -14.46 12.77 -50.20
C ILE A 84 -13.28 12.28 -51.03
N LEU A 85 -12.09 12.85 -50.77
CA LEU A 85 -10.83 12.45 -51.41
C LEU A 85 -9.94 11.78 -50.36
N THR A 86 -9.50 10.55 -50.63
CA THR A 86 -8.59 9.82 -49.73
C THR A 86 -7.22 9.62 -50.35
N ALA A 87 -6.17 10.07 -49.66
CA ALA A 87 -4.77 9.79 -50.01
C ALA A 87 -4.06 8.98 -48.91
N ASN A 88 -2.98 8.28 -49.24
CA ASN A 88 -2.15 7.59 -48.25
C ASN A 88 -1.04 8.51 -47.71
N LEU A 89 -0.74 8.39 -46.41
CA LEU A 89 0.40 9.01 -45.74
C LEU A 89 1.36 7.92 -45.24
N ASP A 90 2.54 7.84 -45.88
CA ASP A 90 3.62 6.89 -45.61
C ASP A 90 4.89 7.58 -45.12
N ASP A 91 5.79 6.82 -44.50
CA ASP A 91 7.05 7.27 -43.90
C ASP A 91 6.88 8.51 -42.98
N PHE A 92 5.78 8.52 -42.23
CA PHE A 92 5.33 9.72 -41.52
C PHE A 92 5.81 9.80 -40.07
N GLU A 93 5.85 11.02 -39.56
CA GLU A 93 6.24 11.39 -38.19
C GLU A 93 5.32 12.50 -37.71
N ILE A 94 4.84 12.43 -36.46
CA ILE A 94 3.99 13.46 -35.86
C ILE A 94 4.68 14.03 -34.63
N TYR A 95 4.67 15.34 -34.52
CA TYR A 95 5.39 16.06 -33.49
C TYR A 95 4.64 17.34 -33.08
N ILE A 96 5.00 17.86 -31.92
CA ILE A 96 4.43 19.10 -31.39
C ILE A 96 4.80 20.26 -32.32
N SER A 97 3.81 21.09 -32.68
CA SER A 97 4.03 22.26 -33.54
C SER A 97 5.23 23.09 -33.07
N PRO A 98 6.13 23.54 -33.97
CA PRO A 98 7.37 24.22 -33.62
C PRO A 98 7.20 25.44 -32.70
N ASN A 99 6.04 26.10 -32.76
CA ASN A 99 5.73 27.32 -32.01
C ASN A 99 5.16 27.06 -30.59
N LYS A 100 5.10 25.80 -30.14
CA LYS A 100 4.58 25.44 -28.81
C LYS A 100 5.72 25.09 -27.85
N LYS A 101 5.41 25.04 -26.56
CA LYS A 101 6.32 24.50 -25.54
C LYS A 101 6.64 23.04 -25.89
N PHE A 102 7.92 22.67 -25.88
CA PHE A 102 8.40 21.36 -26.37
C PHE A 102 8.23 21.16 -27.89
N GLY A 103 8.24 22.26 -28.66
CA GLY A 103 8.10 22.21 -30.12
C GLY A 103 9.12 21.29 -30.79
N ASN A 104 8.66 20.59 -31.83
CA ASN A 104 9.37 19.54 -32.58
C ASN A 104 9.58 18.22 -31.82
N GLU A 105 9.15 18.05 -30.58
CA GLU A 105 9.21 16.73 -29.95
C GLU A 105 8.18 15.77 -30.57
N LEU A 106 8.63 14.56 -30.92
CA LEU A 106 7.76 13.50 -31.42
C LEU A 106 6.72 13.14 -30.36
N THR A 107 5.47 12.95 -30.79
CA THR A 107 4.37 12.68 -29.86
C THR A 107 3.25 11.83 -30.45
N SER A 108 2.40 11.29 -29.59
CA SER A 108 1.23 10.50 -29.98
C SER A 108 0.13 11.39 -30.55
N LEU A 109 -0.57 10.91 -31.58
CA LEU A 109 -1.70 11.63 -32.19
C LEU A 109 -2.89 11.79 -31.22
N GLU A 110 -2.99 10.97 -30.16
CA GLU A 110 -4.04 11.09 -29.12
C GLU A 110 -4.07 12.45 -28.45
N PHE A 111 -2.97 13.20 -28.53
CA PHE A 111 -2.84 14.50 -27.92
C PHE A 111 -3.31 15.66 -28.82
N LEU A 112 -3.76 15.40 -30.06
CA LEU A 112 -4.28 16.46 -30.92
C LEU A 112 -5.51 17.12 -30.29
N ASP A 113 -5.49 18.45 -30.17
CA ASP A 113 -6.54 19.27 -29.55
C ASP A 113 -6.80 18.98 -28.06
N VAL A 114 -6.13 18.01 -27.46
CA VAL A 114 -6.15 17.76 -26.03
C VAL A 114 -5.29 18.83 -25.33
N ARG A 115 -5.93 19.65 -24.49
CA ARG A 115 -5.30 20.75 -23.73
C ARG A 115 -4.58 21.79 -24.64
N GLY A 116 -5.10 22.00 -25.86
CA GLY A 116 -4.58 23.01 -26.79
C GLY A 116 -3.24 22.66 -27.44
N LYS A 117 -2.89 21.36 -27.48
CA LYS A 117 -1.73 20.87 -28.23
C LYS A 117 -2.03 20.89 -29.72
N GLU A 118 -1.19 21.63 -30.45
CA GLU A 118 -1.17 21.65 -31.91
C GLU A 118 -0.06 20.73 -32.39
N LEU A 119 -0.36 19.88 -33.37
CA LEU A 119 0.58 18.90 -33.91
C LEU A 119 0.82 19.16 -35.40
N CYS A 120 2.02 18.86 -35.85
CA CYS A 120 2.40 18.82 -37.25
C CYS A 120 2.80 17.40 -37.66
N PHE A 121 2.80 17.13 -38.96
CA PHE A 121 3.41 15.93 -39.50
C PHE A 121 4.39 16.20 -40.64
N ASP A 122 5.32 15.27 -40.78
CA ASP A 122 6.12 15.06 -41.98
C ASP A 122 5.75 13.72 -42.59
N GLY A 123 5.87 13.58 -43.90
CA GLY A 123 5.70 12.29 -44.56
C GLY A 123 5.41 12.37 -46.05
N VAL A 124 5.16 11.22 -46.64
CA VAL A 124 4.90 11.04 -48.07
C VAL A 124 3.40 10.88 -48.31
N LEU A 125 2.79 11.90 -48.91
CA LEU A 125 1.43 11.82 -49.42
C LEU A 125 1.40 11.11 -50.78
N SER A 126 0.43 10.21 -50.99
CA SER A 126 0.33 9.46 -52.24
C SER A 126 -1.07 9.03 -52.66
N ILE A 127 -1.32 9.10 -53.97
CA ILE A 127 -2.48 8.53 -54.69
C ILE A 127 -1.94 7.90 -55.99
N GLY A 128 -2.23 6.62 -56.23
CA GLY A 128 -1.73 5.90 -57.40
C GLY A 128 -0.20 6.01 -57.56
N ALA A 129 0.26 6.56 -58.68
CA ALA A 129 1.68 6.80 -58.95
C ALA A 129 2.22 8.13 -58.38
N VAL A 130 1.35 9.04 -57.92
CA VAL A 130 1.76 10.35 -57.38
C VAL A 130 2.26 10.19 -55.96
N ARG A 131 3.47 10.69 -55.69
CA ARG A 131 4.11 10.69 -54.35
C ARG A 131 4.77 12.04 -54.09
N ARG A 132 4.46 12.67 -52.96
CA ARG A 132 5.02 13.97 -52.56
C ARG A 132 5.40 13.96 -51.09
N TYR A 133 6.65 14.32 -50.80
CA TYR A 133 7.09 14.48 -49.42
C TYR A 133 6.77 15.90 -48.94
N VAL A 134 6.10 16.00 -47.79
CA VAL A 134 5.71 17.24 -47.15
C VAL A 134 6.34 17.30 -45.75
N GLN A 135 6.59 18.51 -45.27
CA GLN A 135 7.23 18.76 -43.97
C GLN A 135 6.52 19.91 -43.26
N GLY A 136 6.39 19.81 -41.94
CA GLY A 136 5.86 20.87 -41.09
C GLY A 136 4.35 21.08 -41.24
N VAL A 137 3.61 20.07 -41.70
CA VAL A 137 2.20 20.22 -42.07
C VAL A 137 1.31 20.25 -40.82
N PRO A 138 0.59 21.35 -40.53
CA PRO A 138 -0.27 21.42 -39.36
C PRO A 138 -1.50 20.53 -39.49
N ILE A 139 -1.72 19.67 -38.50
CA ILE A 139 -2.89 18.80 -38.41
C ILE A 139 -4.08 19.64 -37.92
N LYS A 140 -5.22 19.52 -38.60
CA LYS A 140 -6.48 20.16 -38.22
C LYS A 140 -7.42 19.21 -37.48
N ALA A 141 -7.51 17.96 -37.93
CA ALA A 141 -8.39 16.95 -37.37
C ALA A 141 -7.85 15.55 -37.66
N TYR A 142 -8.37 14.55 -36.96
CA TYR A 142 -8.24 13.14 -37.30
C TYR A 142 -9.62 12.48 -37.35
N SER A 143 -9.68 11.31 -37.99
CA SER A 143 -10.87 10.47 -38.04
C SER A 143 -10.48 9.00 -37.86
N ILE A 144 -11.30 8.26 -37.11
CA ILE A 144 -11.12 6.84 -36.83
C ILE A 144 -12.24 6.08 -37.54
N GLU A 145 -11.86 5.27 -38.52
CA GLU A 145 -12.77 4.34 -39.19
C GLU A 145 -12.75 2.99 -38.47
N GLY A 146 -13.94 2.39 -38.35
CA GLY A 146 -14.14 1.07 -37.77
C GLY A 146 -15.18 0.98 -36.68
N TYR A 147 -15.74 2.09 -36.18
CA TYR A 147 -16.80 2.07 -35.17
C TYR A 147 -18.01 1.25 -35.64
N GLY A 148 -18.58 0.42 -34.76
CA GLY A 148 -19.71 -0.45 -35.06
C GLY A 148 -19.42 -1.66 -35.96
N GLU A 149 -18.26 -1.76 -36.59
CA GLU A 149 -17.92 -2.90 -37.47
C GLU A 149 -17.76 -4.20 -36.68
N ASN A 150 -18.30 -5.30 -37.21
CA ASN A 150 -18.22 -6.62 -36.59
C ASN A 150 -17.17 -7.54 -37.23
N ASP A 151 -16.66 -7.20 -38.41
CA ASP A 151 -15.75 -8.07 -39.17
C ASP A 151 -14.27 -7.86 -38.81
N SER A 152 -13.92 -6.70 -38.28
CA SER A 152 -12.54 -6.33 -37.94
C SER A 152 -12.45 -5.70 -36.56
N PRO A 153 -11.56 -6.17 -35.65
CA PRO A 153 -11.34 -5.53 -34.36
C PRO A 153 -10.47 -4.27 -34.46
N GLY A 154 -9.71 -4.09 -35.55
CA GLY A 154 -8.81 -2.96 -35.70
C GLY A 154 -9.49 -1.67 -36.16
N VAL A 155 -8.72 -0.61 -36.21
CA VAL A 155 -9.10 0.71 -36.72
C VAL A 155 -8.23 1.15 -37.89
N VAL A 156 -8.77 2.02 -38.74
CA VAL A 156 -8.02 2.77 -39.74
C VAL A 156 -8.03 4.25 -39.34
N VAL A 157 -6.86 4.88 -39.35
CA VAL A 157 -6.68 6.26 -38.89
C VAL A 157 -6.48 7.17 -40.10
N TYR A 158 -7.21 8.27 -40.12
CA TYR A 158 -7.05 9.36 -41.09
C TYR A 158 -6.67 10.64 -40.36
N VAL A 159 -5.87 11.47 -41.01
CA VAL A 159 -5.59 12.85 -40.57
C VAL A 159 -5.95 13.83 -41.67
N GLN A 160 -6.42 15.00 -41.30
CA GLN A 160 -6.68 16.10 -42.21
C GLN A 160 -5.84 17.29 -41.77
N SER A 161 -5.16 17.93 -42.72
CA SER A 161 -4.39 19.14 -42.47
C SER A 161 -5.26 20.40 -42.52
N GLN A 162 -4.70 21.51 -42.04
CA GLN A 162 -5.36 22.82 -42.16
C GLN A 162 -5.56 23.26 -43.61
N GLU A 163 -4.63 22.93 -44.51
CA GLU A 163 -4.73 23.27 -45.93
C GLU A 163 -5.82 22.43 -46.61
N ALA A 164 -5.81 21.11 -46.42
CA ALA A 164 -6.82 20.19 -46.96
C ALA A 164 -8.24 20.56 -46.51
N ASN A 165 -8.42 20.99 -45.26
CA ASN A 165 -9.74 21.37 -44.73
C ASN A 165 -10.32 22.64 -45.39
N ARG A 166 -9.48 23.54 -45.93
CA ARG A 166 -9.92 24.80 -46.57
C ARG A 166 -10.45 24.63 -47.99
N ASP A 167 -10.26 23.44 -48.55
CA ASP A 167 -10.66 23.13 -49.91
C ASP A 167 -12.18 23.27 -50.10
N ALA A 168 -12.62 23.93 -51.17
CA ALA A 168 -14.04 24.19 -51.40
C ALA A 168 -14.78 23.00 -52.03
N GLU A 169 -14.06 22.13 -52.74
CA GLU A 169 -14.64 21.08 -53.58
C GLU A 169 -14.48 19.70 -52.95
N TYR A 170 -13.32 19.43 -52.33
CA TYR A 170 -12.99 18.12 -51.78
C TYR A 170 -12.83 18.14 -50.26
N ASP A 171 -13.31 17.12 -49.57
CA ASP A 171 -12.97 16.84 -48.19
C ASP A 171 -11.81 15.83 -48.17
N THR A 172 -10.58 16.36 -48.16
CA THR A 172 -9.36 15.56 -48.31
C THR A 172 -8.90 14.98 -46.97
N TRP A 173 -8.72 13.65 -46.92
CA TRP A 173 -8.25 12.89 -45.76
C TRP A 173 -7.02 12.02 -46.09
N TYR A 174 -6.04 12.02 -45.19
CA TYR A 174 -4.80 11.26 -45.34
C TYR A 174 -4.80 10.01 -44.47
N ARG A 175 -4.93 8.83 -45.08
CA ARG A 175 -4.88 7.53 -44.43
C ARG A 175 -3.47 7.22 -43.93
N LEU A 176 -3.30 7.03 -42.63
CA LEU A 176 -2.02 6.62 -42.07
C LEU A 176 -1.68 5.18 -42.47
N LYS A 177 -0.52 5.00 -43.11
CA LYS A 177 -0.02 3.69 -43.55
C LYS A 177 1.23 3.33 -42.76
N LYS A 178 2.42 3.44 -43.35
CA LYS A 178 3.66 3.03 -42.68
C LYS A 178 4.30 4.22 -41.95
N PRO A 179 4.46 4.21 -40.61
CA PRO A 179 5.22 5.25 -39.92
C PRO A 179 6.70 5.13 -40.24
N SER A 180 7.46 6.20 -40.00
CA SER A 180 8.92 6.15 -40.06
C SER A 180 9.50 5.18 -39.01
N ARG A 181 10.79 4.86 -39.14
CA ARG A 181 11.49 4.00 -38.17
C ARG A 181 11.45 4.57 -36.75
N ILE A 182 11.70 5.87 -36.60
CA ILE A 182 11.80 6.52 -35.28
C ILE A 182 10.41 6.81 -34.69
N TYR A 183 9.40 7.06 -35.54
CA TYR A 183 8.04 7.35 -35.08
C TYR A 183 7.23 6.11 -34.72
N ARG A 184 7.68 4.91 -35.13
CA ARG A 184 6.98 3.64 -34.90
C ARG A 184 6.53 3.44 -33.46
N ARG A 185 7.36 3.79 -32.47
CA ARG A 185 7.05 3.61 -31.04
C ARG A 185 5.85 4.45 -30.57
N PHE A 186 5.66 5.65 -31.13
CA PHE A 186 4.51 6.52 -30.82
C PHE A 186 3.26 6.04 -31.57
N TYR A 187 3.42 5.69 -32.85
CA TYR A 187 2.31 5.20 -33.66
C TYR A 187 1.72 3.89 -33.13
N GLN A 188 2.55 2.96 -32.66
CA GLN A 188 2.08 1.69 -32.09
C GLN A 188 1.24 1.92 -30.83
N VAL A 189 1.67 2.83 -29.95
CA VAL A 189 0.88 3.22 -28.77
C VAL A 189 -0.44 3.84 -29.20
N PHE A 190 -0.40 4.83 -30.10
CA PHE A 190 -1.62 5.48 -30.59
C PHE A 190 -2.60 4.50 -31.25
N HIS A 191 -2.11 3.59 -32.10
CA HIS A 191 -2.95 2.60 -32.78
C HIS A 191 -3.64 1.66 -31.77
N TRP A 192 -2.92 1.28 -30.71
CA TRP A 192 -3.50 0.53 -29.59
C TRP A 192 -4.59 1.33 -28.87
N VAL A 193 -4.35 2.61 -28.59
CA VAL A 193 -5.31 3.54 -27.93
C VAL A 193 -6.53 3.82 -28.80
N ALA A 194 -6.36 4.00 -30.11
CA ALA A 194 -7.48 4.20 -31.04
C ALA A 194 -8.35 2.94 -31.14
N THR A 195 -7.73 1.76 -31.11
CA THR A 195 -8.45 0.48 -31.01
C THR A 195 -9.19 0.35 -29.67
N LEU A 196 -8.59 0.80 -28.56
CA LEU A 196 -9.29 0.92 -27.27
C LEU A 196 -10.49 1.87 -27.38
N GLY A 197 -10.35 2.99 -28.08
CA GLY A 197 -11.41 3.96 -28.37
C GLY A 197 -12.59 3.29 -29.07
N LYS A 198 -12.34 2.63 -30.21
CA LYS A 198 -13.34 1.80 -30.91
C LYS A 198 -14.09 0.87 -29.98
N HIS A 199 -13.35 0.03 -29.28
CA HIS A 199 -13.95 -0.96 -28.40
C HIS A 199 -14.75 -0.32 -27.26
N THR A 200 -14.27 0.78 -26.70
CA THR A 200 -14.94 1.51 -25.63
C THR A 200 -16.25 2.10 -26.13
N ILE A 201 -16.24 2.87 -27.23
CA ILE A 201 -17.45 3.48 -27.80
C ILE A 201 -18.47 2.41 -28.14
N ASP A 202 -18.09 1.37 -28.87
CA ASP A 202 -19.00 0.29 -29.24
C ASP A 202 -19.55 -0.46 -28.00
N PHE A 203 -18.75 -0.59 -26.93
CA PHE A 203 -19.20 -1.20 -25.68
C PHE A 203 -20.28 -0.36 -25.00
N LEU A 204 -20.12 0.97 -24.98
CA LEU A 204 -21.11 1.92 -24.49
C LEU A 204 -22.40 1.87 -25.32
N GLU A 205 -22.30 1.86 -26.65
CA GLU A 205 -23.45 1.84 -27.56
C GLU A 205 -24.27 0.55 -27.50
N THR A 206 -23.61 -0.58 -27.28
CA THR A 206 -24.27 -1.90 -27.26
C THR A 206 -25.02 -2.19 -25.96
N ARG A 207 -24.97 -1.29 -24.96
CA ARG A 207 -25.70 -1.49 -23.71
C ARG A 207 -27.21 -1.27 -23.89
N PRO A 208 -28.06 -2.07 -23.21
CA PRO A 208 -29.49 -1.83 -23.20
C PRO A 208 -29.86 -0.45 -22.64
N ASP A 209 -30.93 0.15 -23.17
CA ASP A 209 -31.47 1.42 -22.67
C ASP A 209 -31.68 1.39 -21.15
N GLY A 210 -31.16 2.42 -20.47
CA GLY A 210 -31.22 2.54 -19.01
C GLY A 210 -30.02 1.91 -18.27
N THR A 211 -29.13 1.20 -18.96
CA THR A 211 -27.90 0.65 -18.35
C THR A 211 -26.76 1.65 -18.49
N LEU A 212 -26.29 2.21 -17.36
CA LEU A 212 -25.13 3.10 -17.36
C LEU A 212 -23.84 2.30 -17.12
N VAL A 213 -22.88 2.43 -18.04
CA VAL A 213 -21.54 1.85 -17.90
C VAL A 213 -20.69 2.73 -17.01
N GLY A 214 -20.18 2.14 -15.94
CA GLY A 214 -19.16 2.74 -15.08
C GLY A 214 -17.78 2.15 -15.33
N LEU A 215 -16.79 2.66 -14.61
CA LEU A 215 -15.42 2.15 -14.67
C LEU A 215 -15.35 0.66 -14.27
N ASP A 216 -16.22 0.19 -13.38
CA ASP A 216 -16.28 -1.22 -12.95
C ASP A 216 -16.63 -2.20 -14.08
N SER A 217 -17.44 -1.80 -15.07
CA SER A 217 -17.73 -2.67 -16.22
C SER A 217 -16.48 -2.98 -17.05
N PHE A 218 -15.45 -2.10 -17.01
CA PHE A 218 -14.15 -2.35 -17.64
C PHE A 218 -13.24 -3.30 -16.83
N ARG A 219 -13.61 -3.60 -15.58
CA ARG A 219 -12.99 -4.66 -14.76
C ARG A 219 -13.63 -6.02 -15.01
N GLN A 220 -14.96 -6.05 -15.13
CA GLN A 220 -15.73 -7.31 -15.05
C GLN A 220 -16.23 -7.81 -16.40
N GLU A 221 -16.71 -6.92 -17.28
CA GLU A 221 -17.52 -7.31 -18.44
C GLU A 221 -16.81 -7.07 -19.78
N PHE A 222 -16.02 -6.00 -19.87
CA PHE A 222 -15.47 -5.51 -21.14
C PHE A 222 -14.61 -6.54 -21.88
N TYR A 223 -13.72 -7.24 -21.16
CA TYR A 223 -12.86 -8.28 -21.75
C TYR A 223 -13.70 -9.45 -22.31
N GLU A 224 -14.65 -9.94 -21.53
CA GLU A 224 -15.52 -11.04 -21.96
C GLU A 224 -16.34 -10.65 -23.19
N TRP A 225 -16.95 -9.46 -23.16
CA TRP A 225 -17.68 -8.90 -24.29
C TRP A 225 -16.81 -8.82 -25.56
N LEU A 226 -15.55 -8.36 -25.45
CA LEU A 226 -14.62 -8.32 -26.59
C LEU A 226 -14.34 -9.70 -27.18
N THR A 227 -14.08 -10.68 -26.32
CA THR A 227 -13.79 -12.05 -26.76
C THR A 227 -14.99 -12.74 -27.39
N GLN A 228 -16.21 -12.39 -26.96
CA GLN A 228 -17.46 -12.87 -27.56
C GLN A 228 -17.73 -12.19 -28.90
N ARG A 229 -17.45 -10.88 -29.02
CA ARG A 229 -17.66 -10.12 -30.25
C ARG A 229 -16.72 -10.56 -31.38
N PHE A 230 -15.45 -10.85 -31.07
CA PHE A 230 -14.45 -11.28 -32.07
C PHE A 230 -13.85 -12.66 -31.72
N PRO A 231 -14.63 -13.75 -31.83
CA PRO A 231 -14.21 -15.06 -31.36
C PRO A 231 -13.01 -15.58 -32.17
N LYS A 232 -11.94 -15.96 -31.47
CA LYS A 232 -10.69 -16.50 -32.06
C LYS A 232 -10.00 -15.58 -33.09
N ASN A 233 -10.26 -14.27 -33.04
CA ASN A 233 -9.65 -13.34 -33.98
C ASN A 233 -8.15 -13.10 -33.64
N PRO A 234 -7.21 -13.33 -34.57
CA PRO A 234 -5.78 -13.21 -34.29
C PRO A 234 -5.34 -11.78 -34.00
N LYS A 235 -5.95 -10.77 -34.63
CA LYS A 235 -5.63 -9.35 -34.40
C LYS A 235 -6.09 -8.89 -33.02
N LEU A 236 -7.28 -9.31 -32.58
CA LEU A 236 -7.73 -9.04 -31.21
C LEU A 236 -6.78 -9.69 -30.19
N LYS A 237 -6.37 -10.94 -30.44
CA LYS A 237 -5.44 -11.65 -29.56
C LYS A 237 -4.09 -10.92 -29.44
N GLU A 238 -3.55 -10.40 -30.55
CA GLU A 238 -2.33 -9.60 -30.55
C GLU A 238 -2.49 -8.31 -29.72
N TRP A 239 -3.60 -7.58 -29.91
CA TRP A 239 -3.91 -6.37 -29.16
C TRP A 239 -4.09 -6.60 -27.65
N LEU A 240 -4.78 -7.69 -27.27
CA LEU A 240 -4.94 -8.12 -25.87
C LEU A 240 -3.61 -8.54 -25.24
N ASN A 241 -2.77 -9.26 -25.99
CA ASN A 241 -1.44 -9.68 -25.51
C ASN A 241 -0.51 -8.48 -25.27
N ALA A 242 -0.62 -7.42 -26.06
CA ALA A 242 0.14 -6.19 -25.85
C ALA A 242 -0.23 -5.49 -24.52
N PHE A 243 -1.47 -5.66 -24.06
CA PHE A 243 -1.93 -5.14 -22.77
C PHE A 243 -1.53 -6.03 -21.59
N GLY A 244 -1.65 -7.35 -21.74
CA GLY A 244 -1.20 -8.32 -20.74
C GLY A 244 -2.13 -8.51 -19.53
N GLY A 245 -3.41 -8.11 -19.63
CA GLY A 245 -4.40 -8.27 -18.56
C GLY A 245 -5.85 -8.26 -19.06
N THR A 246 -6.80 -8.40 -18.13
CA THR A 246 -8.25 -8.39 -18.40
C THR A 246 -8.99 -7.20 -17.78
N ASP A 247 -8.35 -6.48 -16.85
CA ASP A 247 -8.91 -5.30 -16.18
C ASP A 247 -8.46 -4.02 -16.88
N PHE A 248 -9.35 -3.39 -17.64
CA PHE A 248 -9.05 -2.23 -18.49
C PHE A 248 -9.16 -0.88 -17.78
N ARG A 249 -9.56 -0.84 -16.50
CA ARG A 249 -9.82 0.43 -15.79
C ARG A 249 -8.66 1.42 -15.88
N LYS A 250 -7.43 0.92 -15.71
CA LYS A 250 -6.21 1.76 -15.77
C LYS A 250 -6.01 2.38 -17.15
N SER A 251 -6.16 1.60 -18.21
CA SER A 251 -6.00 2.09 -19.59
C SER A 251 -7.10 3.07 -19.95
N ILE A 252 -8.34 2.77 -19.56
CA ILE A 252 -9.48 3.68 -19.77
C ILE A 252 -9.25 5.02 -19.07
N HIS A 253 -8.85 5.00 -17.79
CA HIS A 253 -8.57 6.22 -17.05
C HIS A 253 -7.38 7.00 -17.63
N ALA A 254 -6.30 6.32 -18.03
CA ALA A 254 -5.12 6.95 -18.60
C ALA A 254 -5.40 7.70 -19.91
N HIS A 255 -6.35 7.20 -20.72
CA HIS A 255 -6.70 7.77 -22.02
C HIS A 255 -8.09 8.44 -22.02
N ILE A 256 -8.64 8.76 -20.86
CA ILE A 256 -10.02 9.26 -20.75
C ILE A 256 -10.25 10.59 -21.49
N ASP A 257 -9.23 11.45 -21.56
CA ASP A 257 -9.29 12.73 -22.28
C ASP A 257 -9.54 12.49 -23.78
N TYR A 258 -8.83 11.51 -24.36
CA TYR A 258 -9.02 11.08 -25.75
C TYR A 258 -10.39 10.43 -25.96
N LEU A 259 -10.81 9.53 -25.06
CA LEU A 259 -12.09 8.83 -25.15
C LEU A 259 -13.30 9.78 -25.07
N ASP A 260 -13.25 10.79 -24.20
CA ASP A 260 -14.31 11.81 -24.07
C ASP A 260 -14.40 12.66 -25.34
N GLN A 261 -13.27 13.00 -25.96
CA GLN A 261 -13.22 13.72 -27.24
C GLN A 261 -13.83 12.89 -28.38
N GLU A 262 -13.47 11.60 -28.48
CA GLU A 262 -14.07 10.70 -29.47
C GLU A 262 -15.59 10.60 -29.29
N ALA A 263 -16.05 10.36 -28.05
CA ALA A 263 -17.49 10.31 -27.76
C ALA A 263 -18.20 11.64 -28.05
N TYR A 264 -17.55 12.79 -27.84
CA TYR A 264 -18.12 14.11 -28.09
C TYR A 264 -18.31 14.41 -29.58
N ASN A 265 -17.45 13.88 -30.43
CA ASN A 265 -17.45 14.14 -31.88
C ASN A 265 -18.43 13.25 -32.66
N LEU A 266 -19.01 12.24 -32.03
CA LEU A 266 -19.98 11.33 -32.68
C LEU A 266 -21.42 11.88 -32.67
N PRO A 267 -22.27 11.55 -33.68
CA PRO A 267 -23.64 12.05 -33.78
C PRO A 267 -24.51 11.71 -32.56
N ASN A 268 -24.29 10.54 -31.96
CA ASN A 268 -24.99 10.03 -30.78
C ASN A 268 -24.33 10.43 -29.44
N ARG A 269 -23.44 11.43 -29.43
CA ARG A 269 -22.75 11.94 -28.21
C ARG A 269 -23.65 12.12 -26.99
N ARG A 270 -24.91 12.52 -27.17
CA ARG A 270 -25.86 12.71 -26.06
C ARG A 270 -26.15 11.42 -25.30
N THR A 271 -26.03 10.27 -25.93
CA THR A 271 -26.20 8.96 -25.29
C THR A 271 -24.88 8.50 -24.69
N LEU A 272 -23.79 8.56 -25.45
CA LEU A 272 -22.45 8.18 -25.00
C LEU A 272 -22.01 8.93 -23.74
N LEU A 273 -22.26 10.24 -23.70
CA LEU A 273 -21.82 11.12 -22.63
C LEU A 273 -22.68 11.05 -21.35
N LYS A 274 -23.74 10.22 -21.32
CA LYS A 274 -24.58 9.98 -20.12
C LYS A 274 -24.04 8.90 -19.19
N HIS A 275 -23.14 8.03 -19.66
CA HIS A 275 -22.59 6.95 -18.86
C HIS A 275 -21.80 7.46 -17.64
N SER A 276 -21.81 6.70 -16.53
CA SER A 276 -21.13 7.10 -15.30
C SER A 276 -19.60 7.05 -15.41
N LEU A 277 -19.07 6.32 -16.40
CA LEU A 277 -17.65 6.24 -16.74
C LEU A 277 -16.92 7.60 -16.65
N TRP A 278 -17.52 8.65 -17.23
CA TRP A 278 -16.91 9.98 -17.27
C TRP A 278 -16.75 10.57 -15.86
N ALA A 279 -17.78 10.45 -15.02
CA ALA A 279 -17.73 10.91 -13.63
C ALA A 279 -16.83 10.04 -12.76
N ASP A 280 -16.78 8.73 -12.99
CA ASP A 280 -15.86 7.80 -12.31
C ASP A 280 -14.39 8.18 -12.56
N CYS A 281 -14.09 8.74 -13.74
CA CYS A 281 -12.77 9.23 -14.11
C CYS A 281 -12.59 10.74 -13.90
N MET A 282 -13.48 11.39 -13.14
CA MET A 282 -13.42 12.82 -12.80
C MET A 282 -13.43 13.78 -14.01
N ARG A 283 -14.13 13.41 -15.09
CA ARG A 283 -14.28 14.26 -16.29
C ARG A 283 -15.50 15.18 -16.18
N LYS A 284 -15.39 16.36 -16.82
CA LYS A 284 -16.41 17.43 -16.90
C LYS A 284 -16.74 18.12 -15.57
N ASP A 285 -15.78 18.15 -14.65
CA ASP A 285 -15.93 18.72 -13.29
C ASP A 285 -17.10 18.11 -12.49
N HIS A 286 -17.62 16.96 -12.94
CA HIS A 286 -18.67 16.21 -12.27
C HIS A 286 -18.04 15.14 -11.38
N TYR A 287 -17.97 15.42 -10.08
CA TYR A 287 -17.55 14.43 -9.09
C TYR A 287 -18.71 13.47 -8.82
N SER A 288 -18.47 12.16 -9.00
CA SER A 288 -19.42 11.12 -8.56
C SER A 288 -19.58 11.13 -7.03
N ILE A 289 -18.56 11.63 -6.33
CA ILE A 289 -18.50 11.73 -4.88
C ILE A 289 -18.57 13.20 -4.47
N LYS A 290 -19.58 13.55 -3.67
CA LYS A 290 -19.82 14.95 -3.27
C LYS A 290 -18.85 15.39 -2.16
N PRO A 291 -18.07 16.48 -2.37
CA PRO A 291 -17.27 17.07 -1.32
C PRO A 291 -18.12 17.53 -0.14
N GLN A 292 -17.59 17.38 1.08
CA GLN A 292 -18.18 17.90 2.31
C GLN A 292 -17.62 19.30 2.60
N PRO A 293 -18.40 20.18 3.26
CA PRO A 293 -17.90 21.48 3.69
C PRO A 293 -16.69 21.34 4.62
N ILE A 294 -15.66 22.15 4.39
CA ILE A 294 -14.50 22.25 5.28
C ILE A 294 -14.70 23.49 6.14
N VAL A 295 -14.97 23.30 7.43
CA VAL A 295 -15.33 24.37 8.37
C VAL A 295 -14.30 24.48 9.48
N CYS A 296 -13.77 23.35 9.97
CA CYS A 296 -12.74 23.32 11.01
C CYS A 296 -11.39 23.85 10.47
N ASP A 297 -10.87 24.91 11.10
CA ASP A 297 -9.55 25.50 10.83
C ASP A 297 -8.45 24.91 11.72
N LYS A 298 -8.82 24.30 12.86
CA LYS A 298 -7.96 23.64 13.84
C LYS A 298 -8.27 22.15 14.00
N THR A 299 -7.35 21.43 14.63
CA THR A 299 -7.49 19.99 14.90
C THR A 299 -8.43 19.74 16.06
N ILE A 300 -9.48 18.95 15.82
CA ILE A 300 -10.48 18.60 16.83
C ILE A 300 -9.96 17.46 17.70
N ALA A 301 -10.05 17.60 19.02
CA ALA A 301 -9.64 16.60 19.98
C ALA A 301 -10.74 16.28 21.01
N THR A 302 -10.90 15.01 21.36
CA THR A 302 -11.73 14.63 22.52
C THR A 302 -11.11 15.17 23.81
N PRO A 303 -11.89 15.37 24.90
CA PRO A 303 -11.36 15.90 26.16
C PRO A 303 -10.20 15.10 26.74
N HIS A 304 -10.26 13.77 26.61
CA HIS A 304 -9.19 12.88 27.06
C HIS A 304 -7.91 13.09 26.24
N THR A 305 -8.03 13.11 24.91
CA THR A 305 -6.90 13.31 24.00
C THR A 305 -6.30 14.70 24.18
N TYR A 306 -7.12 15.75 24.20
CA TYR A 306 -6.67 17.12 24.41
C TYR A 306 -5.81 17.23 25.67
N ARG A 307 -6.24 16.64 26.78
CA ARG A 307 -5.47 16.67 28.03
C ARG A 307 -4.08 16.04 27.93
N CYS A 308 -3.93 14.97 27.14
CA CYS A 308 -2.63 14.29 26.96
C CYS A 308 -1.67 15.09 26.06
N PHE A 309 -2.19 16.01 25.24
CA PHE A 309 -1.42 16.74 24.23
C PHE A 309 -1.42 18.26 24.41
N LYS A 310 -2.10 18.80 25.43
CA LYS A 310 -2.19 20.26 25.71
C LYS A 310 -0.85 20.93 25.99
N ASN A 311 0.17 20.16 26.37
CA ASN A 311 1.54 20.61 26.65
C ASN A 311 2.52 20.20 25.54
N ARG A 312 2.09 20.22 24.27
CA ARG A 312 2.95 19.93 23.11
C ARG A 312 3.13 21.16 22.24
N TYR A 313 4.18 21.16 21.43
CA TYR A 313 4.61 22.32 20.66
C TYR A 313 3.58 22.77 19.60
N PHE A 314 2.62 21.91 19.29
CA PHE A 314 1.49 22.17 18.39
C PHE A 314 0.16 22.42 19.13
N ALA A 315 0.15 22.52 20.46
CA ALA A 315 -1.07 22.58 21.25
C ALA A 315 -1.99 23.77 20.89
N GLU A 316 -1.44 24.88 20.38
CA GLU A 316 -2.23 26.03 19.93
C GLU A 316 -3.19 25.72 18.75
N PHE A 317 -2.93 24.62 18.03
CA PHE A 317 -3.75 24.10 16.93
C PHE A 317 -4.78 23.07 17.38
N LEU A 318 -4.83 22.72 18.67
CA LEU A 318 -5.80 21.80 19.22
C LEU A 318 -7.04 22.54 19.72
N VAL A 319 -8.21 21.99 19.44
CA VAL A 319 -9.49 22.44 20.00
C VAL A 319 -10.14 21.29 20.75
N GLU A 320 -10.29 21.46 22.05
CA GLU A 320 -11.08 20.55 22.88
C GLU A 320 -12.55 20.64 22.49
N THR A 321 -13.15 19.51 22.11
CA THR A 321 -14.57 19.44 21.75
C THR A 321 -15.29 18.42 22.60
N GLN A 322 -16.32 18.87 23.32
CA GLN A 322 -17.13 18.02 24.18
C GLN A 322 -18.14 17.20 23.35
N PRO A 323 -18.24 15.87 23.55
CA PRO A 323 -19.28 15.06 22.92
C PRO A 323 -20.66 15.43 23.47
N SER A 324 -21.68 15.38 22.61
CA SER A 324 -23.08 15.44 23.04
C SER A 324 -23.41 14.34 24.05
N GLU A 325 -24.52 14.47 24.76
CA GLU A 325 -24.96 13.48 25.75
C GLU A 325 -25.14 12.09 25.10
N GLU A 326 -25.79 12.02 23.94
CA GLU A 326 -26.05 10.78 23.23
C GLU A 326 -24.76 10.09 22.75
N VAL A 327 -23.80 10.89 22.25
CA VAL A 327 -22.50 10.39 21.80
C VAL A 327 -21.69 9.84 22.97
N ARG A 328 -21.73 10.54 24.11
CA ARG A 328 -21.06 10.12 25.35
C ARG A 328 -21.67 8.83 25.90
N ASP A 329 -22.98 8.70 25.88
CA ASP A 329 -23.68 7.49 26.32
C ASP A 329 -23.36 6.28 25.44
N ALA A 330 -23.27 6.49 24.13
CA ALA A 330 -22.84 5.46 23.18
C ALA A 330 -21.38 5.04 23.43
N GLN A 331 -20.49 6.01 23.65
CA GLN A 331 -19.08 5.76 23.98
C GLN A 331 -18.94 4.97 25.29
N GLU A 332 -19.63 5.37 26.36
CA GLU A 332 -19.58 4.69 27.66
C GLU A 332 -20.17 3.28 27.60
N SER A 333 -21.26 3.10 26.85
CA SER A 333 -21.83 1.77 26.59
C SER A 333 -20.84 0.87 25.86
N ARG A 334 -20.11 1.40 24.87
CA ARG A 334 -19.06 0.67 24.17
C ARG A 334 -17.87 0.33 25.07
N LYS A 335 -17.41 1.28 25.90
CA LYS A 335 -16.35 1.03 26.90
C LYS A 335 -16.73 -0.12 27.83
N ARG A 336 -17.94 -0.11 28.39
CA ARG A 336 -18.46 -1.18 29.26
C ARG A 336 -18.46 -2.54 28.57
N LEU A 337 -18.94 -2.62 27.32
CA LEU A 337 -18.96 -3.86 26.53
C LEU A 337 -17.56 -4.47 26.36
N LEU A 338 -16.56 -3.62 26.16
CA LEU A 338 -15.17 -4.02 25.98
C LEU A 338 -14.39 -4.16 27.29
N GLY A 339 -15.03 -3.94 28.45
CA GLY A 339 -14.41 -4.05 29.77
C GLY A 339 -13.47 -2.90 30.16
N PHE A 340 -13.58 -1.74 29.50
CA PHE A 340 -12.82 -0.55 29.88
C PHE A 340 -13.41 0.13 31.14
N PRO A 341 -12.58 0.85 31.92
CA PRO A 341 -13.05 1.74 32.97
C PRO A 341 -14.06 2.77 32.45
N SER A 342 -15.08 3.09 33.25
CA SER A 342 -16.02 4.17 32.95
C SER A 342 -15.41 5.56 33.17
N GLY A 343 -15.86 6.52 32.37
CA GLY A 343 -15.48 7.93 32.48
C GLY A 343 -14.13 8.27 31.85
N VAL A 344 -13.60 9.42 32.26
CA VAL A 344 -12.29 9.97 31.85
C VAL A 344 -11.47 10.16 33.12
N PRO A 345 -10.15 9.87 33.13
CA PRO A 345 -9.32 10.16 34.29
C PRO A 345 -9.48 11.62 34.72
N THR A 346 -9.87 11.84 35.98
CA THR A 346 -9.99 13.19 36.56
C THR A 346 -8.69 13.55 37.28
N GLU A 347 -8.19 14.76 37.06
CA GLU A 347 -7.12 15.37 37.86
C GLU A 347 -7.64 15.69 39.28
N THR A 348 -8.07 14.68 40.04
CA THR A 348 -8.09 14.85 41.49
C THR A 348 -6.65 14.73 41.94
N LEU A 349 -5.97 15.87 42.01
CA LEU A 349 -4.76 16.09 42.79
C LEU A 349 -5.07 15.79 44.27
N HIS A 350 -5.25 14.52 44.62
CA HIS A 350 -4.89 14.06 45.94
C HIS A 350 -3.38 14.09 45.98
N ARG A 351 -2.85 15.28 46.31
CA ARG A 351 -1.53 15.43 46.88
C ARG A 351 -1.55 14.55 48.12
N SER A 352 -1.21 13.27 47.96
CA SER A 352 -0.93 12.40 49.08
C SER A 352 0.06 13.19 49.92
N LYS A 353 -0.30 13.47 51.18
CA LYS A 353 0.68 13.99 52.11
C LYS A 353 1.83 13.00 52.03
N ASN A 354 3.01 13.47 51.61
CA ASN A 354 4.23 12.67 51.65
C ASN A 354 4.19 11.89 52.96
N PRO A 355 4.15 10.55 52.93
CA PRO A 355 4.18 9.77 54.15
C PRO A 355 5.36 10.30 54.94
N SER A 356 5.10 10.75 56.18
CA SER A 356 6.16 11.18 57.07
C SER A 356 7.24 10.11 57.06
N ARG A 357 8.45 10.48 56.62
CA ARG A 357 9.65 9.65 56.68
C ARG A 357 9.97 9.38 58.14
N ASP A 358 9.27 8.43 58.75
CA ASP A 358 9.66 7.89 60.04
C ASP A 358 10.78 6.88 59.74
N ARG A 359 12.03 7.34 59.92
CA ARG A 359 13.25 6.53 59.78
C ARG A 359 13.38 5.58 60.97
N GLN A 360 12.42 4.70 61.15
CA GLN A 360 12.55 3.54 62.01
C GLN A 360 12.44 2.32 61.11
N SER A 361 13.56 1.67 60.79
CA SER A 361 13.59 0.40 60.06
C SER A 361 12.76 -0.63 60.82
N PRO A 362 11.52 -0.94 60.43
CA PRO A 362 10.84 -2.09 60.97
C PRO A 362 11.49 -3.28 60.27
N VAL A 363 11.92 -4.29 61.02
CA VAL A 363 12.27 -5.58 60.41
C VAL A 363 10.99 -6.10 59.76
N PHE A 364 10.84 -5.89 58.46
CA PHE A 364 9.65 -6.34 57.73
C PHE A 364 9.78 -7.85 57.53
N ASN A 365 8.80 -8.61 58.02
CA ASN A 365 8.61 -9.99 57.55
C ASN A 365 8.08 -9.92 56.11
N ILE A 366 9.00 -9.95 55.13
CA ILE A 366 8.67 -9.95 53.70
C ILE A 366 8.17 -11.36 53.32
N SER A 367 7.06 -11.40 52.58
CA SER A 367 6.47 -12.64 52.07
C SER A 367 6.39 -12.63 50.54
N VAL A 368 6.39 -13.82 49.93
CA VAL A 368 6.07 -13.95 48.50
C VAL A 368 4.69 -13.38 48.24
N GLY A 369 4.57 -12.52 47.24
CA GLY A 369 3.36 -11.76 46.94
C GLY A 369 3.40 -10.29 47.36
N ASP A 370 4.33 -9.90 48.22
CA ASP A 370 4.47 -8.51 48.63
C ASP A 370 5.02 -7.63 47.50
N VAL A 371 4.59 -6.36 47.50
CA VAL A 371 5.22 -5.30 46.71
C VAL A 371 6.06 -4.45 47.62
N ILE A 372 7.30 -4.23 47.23
CA ILE A 372 8.32 -3.53 48.00
C ILE A 372 8.83 -2.30 47.26
N ALA A 373 9.24 -1.31 48.02
CA ALA A 373 9.99 -0.15 47.55
C ALA A 373 11.43 -0.24 48.03
N ILE A 374 12.36 0.06 47.14
CA ILE A 374 13.81 0.01 47.35
C ILE A 374 14.38 1.37 46.99
N LEU A 375 15.33 1.86 47.78
CA LEU A 375 16.01 3.11 47.48
C LEU A 375 17.09 2.88 46.41
N PRO A 376 17.29 3.84 45.49
CA PRO A 376 18.38 3.77 44.53
C PRO A 376 19.73 3.80 45.24
N ASP A 377 20.73 3.18 44.63
CA ASP A 377 22.11 3.31 45.08
C ASP A 377 22.71 4.70 44.76
N GLU A 378 23.90 5.01 45.27
CA GLU A 378 24.55 6.30 45.02
C GLU A 378 24.83 6.58 43.53
N ALA A 379 25.07 5.54 42.72
CA ALA A 379 25.35 5.69 41.29
C ALA A 379 24.06 5.99 40.52
N GLU A 380 22.97 5.29 40.83
CA GLU A 380 21.62 5.51 40.33
C GLU A 380 21.10 6.90 40.71
N GLU A 381 21.25 7.30 41.98
CA GLU A 381 20.92 8.67 42.43
C GLU A 381 21.67 9.72 41.60
N ARG A 382 22.96 9.51 41.31
CA ARG A 382 23.76 10.43 40.49
C ARG A 382 23.27 10.48 39.05
N LEU A 383 22.84 9.35 38.47
CA LEU A 383 22.29 9.30 37.11
C LEU A 383 20.96 10.05 37.04
N TRP A 384 20.06 9.83 37.99
CA TRP A 384 18.77 10.53 38.05
C TRP A 384 18.91 12.01 38.33
N ARG A 385 19.85 12.42 39.20
CA ARG A 385 20.18 13.85 39.42
C ARG A 385 20.70 14.55 38.16
N LYS A 386 21.41 13.84 37.27
CA LYS A 386 21.87 14.41 35.99
C LYS A 386 20.75 14.58 34.96
N GLN A 387 19.70 13.78 35.08
CA GLN A 387 18.56 13.80 34.15
C GLN A 387 17.44 14.74 34.61
N ALA A 388 17.31 15.03 35.91
CA ALA A 388 16.32 15.95 36.46
C ALA A 388 16.78 17.42 36.35
N LYS A 389 16.05 18.26 35.61
CA LYS A 389 16.32 19.72 35.51
C LYS A 389 15.77 20.53 36.70
N ASP A 390 14.79 20.00 37.43
CA ASP A 390 14.24 20.57 38.66
C ASP A 390 14.21 19.50 39.77
N ALA A 391 14.58 19.92 40.99
CA ALA A 391 14.67 19.15 42.25
C ALA A 391 14.51 17.63 42.12
N ALA A 392 15.64 16.90 42.20
CA ALA A 392 15.68 15.43 42.13
C ALA A 392 14.58 14.82 43.02
N PRO A 393 13.54 14.21 42.42
CA PRO A 393 12.56 13.52 43.22
C PRO A 393 13.28 12.38 43.94
N ASP A 394 12.97 12.19 45.21
CA ASP A 394 13.28 10.98 45.97
C ASP A 394 12.60 9.79 45.26
N LYS A 395 13.22 9.28 44.19
CA LYS A 395 12.69 8.18 43.39
C LYS A 395 12.99 6.86 44.11
N GLU A 396 12.00 5.98 44.17
CA GLU A 396 12.09 4.62 44.71
C GLU A 396 11.86 3.63 43.55
N TRP A 397 12.60 2.53 43.56
CA TRP A 397 12.31 1.37 42.73
C TRP A 397 11.20 0.54 43.36
N PHE A 398 10.31 -0.03 42.55
CA PHE A 398 9.24 -0.92 43.02
C PHE A 398 9.40 -2.32 42.46
N ALA A 399 9.12 -3.34 43.26
CA ALA A 399 9.23 -4.72 42.82
C ALA A 399 8.21 -5.63 43.49
N TYR A 400 7.76 -6.65 42.74
CA TYR A 400 6.93 -7.74 43.24
C TYR A 400 7.81 -8.92 43.69
N VAL A 401 7.65 -9.39 44.92
CA VAL A 401 8.41 -10.51 45.47
C VAL A 401 7.84 -11.84 44.97
N GLN A 402 8.54 -12.50 44.04
CA GLN A 402 8.10 -13.75 43.41
C GLN A 402 8.66 -15.01 44.10
N ARG A 403 9.84 -14.92 44.75
CA ARG A 403 10.48 -16.04 45.46
C ARG A 403 11.38 -15.51 46.56
N ILE A 404 11.50 -16.25 47.66
CA ILE A 404 12.39 -15.94 48.78
C ILE A 404 13.26 -17.16 49.05
N GLU A 405 14.56 -16.94 49.25
CA GLU A 405 15.52 -17.97 49.66
C GLU A 405 16.28 -17.50 50.91
N THR A 406 16.65 -18.43 51.79
CA THR A 406 17.47 -18.12 52.96
C THR A 406 18.94 -18.23 52.58
N THR A 407 19.72 -17.17 52.78
CA THR A 407 21.17 -17.18 52.54
C THR A 407 21.88 -18.06 53.57
N LYS A 408 23.14 -18.42 53.32
CA LYS A 408 23.97 -19.16 54.27
C LYS A 408 24.17 -18.43 55.62
N LYS A 409 23.93 -17.12 55.67
CA LYS A 409 24.02 -16.28 56.86
C LYS A 409 22.69 -16.15 57.61
N GLY A 410 21.61 -16.77 57.11
CA GLY A 410 20.27 -16.70 57.71
C GLY A 410 19.43 -15.50 57.27
N GLU A 411 19.93 -14.67 56.34
CA GLU A 411 19.21 -13.52 55.79
C GLU A 411 18.22 -13.96 54.70
N GLN A 412 17.17 -13.18 54.48
CA GLN A 412 16.22 -13.42 53.39
C GLN A 412 16.73 -12.76 52.11
N ARG A 413 17.09 -13.59 51.12
CA ARG A 413 17.33 -13.16 49.74
C ARG A 413 16.01 -13.11 48.99
N LEU A 414 15.75 -11.99 48.34
CA LEU A 414 14.54 -11.72 47.58
C LEU A 414 14.79 -11.88 46.08
N PHE A 415 13.95 -12.68 45.44
CA PHE A 415 13.83 -12.70 43.99
C PHE A 415 12.58 -11.94 43.59
N VAL A 416 12.76 -10.92 42.76
CA VAL A 416 11.73 -9.94 42.45
C VAL A 416 11.53 -9.79 40.95
N ILE A 417 10.36 -9.27 40.60
CA ILE A 417 10.04 -8.76 39.26
C ILE A 417 9.84 -7.26 39.41
N TRP A 418 10.58 -6.48 38.62
CA TRP A 418 10.55 -5.03 38.73
C TRP A 418 9.21 -4.47 38.21
N LEU A 419 8.71 -3.43 38.86
CA LEU A 419 7.54 -2.67 38.47
C LEU A 419 7.99 -1.28 38.02
N TYR A 420 7.52 -0.84 36.86
CA TYR A 420 7.92 0.42 36.26
C TYR A 420 6.85 1.48 36.39
N ARG A 421 7.26 2.71 36.70
CA ARG A 421 6.40 3.89 36.57
C ARG A 421 6.28 4.26 35.09
N PRO A 422 5.31 5.09 34.69
CA PRO A 422 5.24 5.61 33.33
C PRO A 422 6.57 6.20 32.85
N GLU A 423 7.26 6.97 33.69
CA GLU A 423 8.54 7.59 33.35
C GLU A 423 9.72 6.62 33.18
N ASP A 424 9.60 5.39 33.67
CA ASP A 424 10.62 4.34 33.52
C ASP A 424 10.41 3.50 32.24
N THR A 425 9.31 3.73 31.53
CA THR A 425 8.97 3.07 30.25
C THR A 425 9.22 4.00 29.07
N THR A 426 8.83 3.56 27.86
CA THR A 426 8.87 4.45 26.70
C THR A 426 7.98 5.69 26.85
N ILE A 427 6.94 5.69 27.70
CA ILE A 427 6.14 6.90 27.98
C ILE A 427 7.04 8.07 28.42
N SER A 428 8.08 7.77 29.21
CA SER A 428 9.12 8.72 29.61
C SER A 428 8.50 9.99 30.23
N THR A 429 8.79 11.17 29.70
CA THR A 429 8.34 12.45 30.27
C THR A 429 6.97 12.92 29.77
N THR A 430 6.27 12.09 29.00
CA THR A 430 4.93 12.38 28.47
C THR A 430 3.88 12.40 29.59
N ASP A 431 3.00 13.40 29.59
CA ASP A 431 1.81 13.46 30.44
C ASP A 431 1.02 12.14 30.46
N TYR A 432 0.99 11.46 31.62
CA TYR A 432 0.24 10.21 31.81
C TYR A 432 -0.97 10.42 32.74
N PRO A 433 -2.20 10.08 32.32
CA PRO A 433 -3.41 10.50 33.01
C PRO A 433 -3.79 9.64 34.23
N VAL A 434 -3.05 8.56 34.53
CA VAL A 434 -3.32 7.66 35.66
C VAL A 434 -2.14 7.73 36.65
N PRO A 435 -2.20 8.60 37.66
CA PRO A 435 -1.02 9.01 38.44
C PRO A 435 -0.44 7.91 39.36
N LYS A 436 -1.26 6.93 39.76
CA LYS A 436 -0.87 5.83 40.66
C LYS A 436 -0.62 4.51 39.93
N GLU A 437 -0.49 4.52 38.61
CA GLU A 437 -0.29 3.28 37.85
C GLU A 437 1.19 2.87 37.84
N LEU A 438 1.42 1.59 38.12
CA LEU A 438 2.67 0.91 37.82
C LEU A 438 2.43 -0.14 36.71
N PHE A 439 3.49 -0.52 36.02
CA PHE A 439 3.50 -1.58 35.01
C PHE A 439 4.31 -2.76 35.52
N MET A 440 3.72 -3.96 35.51
CA MET A 440 4.49 -5.20 35.70
C MET A 440 5.52 -5.31 34.57
N SER A 441 6.78 -5.62 34.83
CA SER A 441 7.75 -5.85 33.75
C SER A 441 8.04 -7.33 33.51
N ASP A 442 8.80 -7.63 32.48
CA ASP A 442 9.48 -8.90 32.29
C ASP A 442 10.91 -8.91 32.84
N HIS A 443 11.30 -7.83 33.53
CA HIS A 443 12.60 -7.64 34.13
C HIS A 443 12.62 -8.20 35.56
N CYS A 444 13.54 -9.13 35.84
CA CYS A 444 13.68 -9.75 37.15
C CYS A 444 15.14 -9.82 37.59
N ASN A 445 15.37 -9.88 38.90
CA ASN A 445 16.72 -9.86 39.47
C ASN A 445 17.41 -11.23 39.51
N CYS A 446 16.93 -12.24 38.79
CA CYS A 446 17.47 -13.61 38.89
C CYS A 446 18.96 -13.72 38.51
N THR A 447 19.44 -12.83 37.64
CA THR A 447 20.84 -12.74 37.20
C THR A 447 21.55 -11.50 37.73
N GLU A 448 20.88 -10.69 38.55
CA GLU A 448 21.41 -9.47 39.15
C GLU A 448 22.05 -9.77 40.51
N PRO A 449 22.75 -8.80 41.14
CA PRO A 449 23.24 -8.92 42.51
C PRO A 449 22.12 -9.31 43.50
N GLU A 450 22.52 -9.92 44.62
CA GLU A 450 21.58 -10.33 45.66
C GLU A 450 20.86 -9.11 46.24
N LEU A 451 19.53 -9.18 46.31
CA LEU A 451 18.69 -8.22 47.01
C LEU A 451 18.26 -8.83 48.33
N LEU A 452 18.61 -8.20 49.44
CA LEU A 452 18.31 -8.64 50.80
C LEU A 452 17.11 -7.89 51.38
N ALA A 453 16.43 -8.52 52.35
CA ALA A 453 15.24 -7.93 52.97
C ALA A 453 15.50 -6.65 53.79
N ASP A 454 16.73 -6.41 54.24
CA ASP A 454 17.13 -5.20 54.96
C ASP A 454 17.34 -3.98 54.04
N GLU A 455 17.50 -4.21 52.74
CA GLU A 455 17.55 -3.17 51.70
C GLU A 455 16.14 -2.62 51.34
N VAL A 456 15.08 -3.26 51.85
CA VAL A 456 13.69 -2.83 51.61
C VAL A 456 13.36 -1.59 52.43
N ALA A 457 13.02 -0.50 51.73
CA ALA A 457 12.64 0.75 52.37
C ALA A 457 11.24 0.71 52.97
N ARG A 458 10.27 0.13 52.25
CA ARG A 458 8.87 -0.03 52.70
C ARG A 458 8.10 -1.05 51.85
N ARG A 459 6.96 -1.50 52.36
CA ARG A 459 5.94 -2.25 51.60
C ARG A 459 4.92 -1.31 50.97
N CYS A 460 4.39 -1.70 49.83
CA CYS A 460 3.36 -0.98 49.09
C CYS A 460 2.11 -1.85 48.93
N THR A 461 0.94 -1.22 48.99
CA THR A 461 -0.34 -1.84 48.63
C THR A 461 -0.61 -1.63 47.14
N VAL A 462 -1.10 -2.67 46.45
CA VAL A 462 -1.33 -2.64 45.00
C VAL A 462 -2.67 -3.27 44.63
N GLU A 463 -3.49 -2.51 43.90
CA GLU A 463 -4.71 -3.01 43.28
C GLU A 463 -4.38 -3.69 41.93
N TRP A 464 -4.28 -5.01 41.93
CA TRP A 464 -4.01 -5.80 40.73
C TRP A 464 -5.24 -5.97 39.85
N PHE A 465 -5.04 -5.96 38.52
CA PHE A 465 -6.11 -6.10 37.53
C PHE A 465 -7.21 -5.03 37.68
N SER A 466 -6.85 -3.83 38.14
CA SER A 466 -7.80 -2.76 38.39
C SER A 466 -8.61 -2.41 37.13
N LYS A 467 -9.91 -2.18 37.33
CA LYS A 467 -10.81 -1.65 36.29
C LYS A 467 -11.10 -0.17 36.49
N ALA A 468 -10.40 0.49 37.42
CA ALA A 468 -10.51 1.91 37.68
C ALA A 468 -9.36 2.69 37.03
N MET A 469 -9.50 4.01 37.01
CA MET A 469 -8.43 4.96 36.61
C MET A 469 -7.80 5.64 37.85
N ASP A 470 -8.16 5.20 39.05
CA ASP A 470 -7.60 5.65 40.32
C ASP A 470 -7.83 4.56 41.37
N THR A 471 -7.10 4.61 42.49
CA THR A 471 -7.20 3.63 43.57
C THR A 471 -6.99 4.27 44.96
N ARG A 472 -7.54 3.61 45.99
CA ARG A 472 -7.27 3.95 47.39
C ARG A 472 -5.96 3.37 47.90
N ASP A 473 -5.44 2.34 47.23
CA ASP A 473 -4.14 1.75 47.52
C ASP A 473 -3.01 2.71 47.14
N ASP A 474 -1.76 2.34 47.45
CA ASP A 474 -0.59 3.12 47.04
C ASP A 474 -0.51 3.17 45.51
N PHE A 475 -0.72 2.01 44.85
CA PHE A 475 -0.66 1.87 43.41
C PHE A 475 -1.75 0.97 42.84
N LEU A 476 -1.97 1.05 41.53
CA LEU A 476 -2.76 0.10 40.75
C LEU A 476 -1.91 -0.46 39.60
N VAL A 477 -2.20 -1.69 39.17
CA VAL A 477 -1.53 -2.30 38.00
C VAL A 477 -2.56 -2.98 37.11
N ARG A 478 -2.55 -2.63 35.83
CA ARG A 478 -3.48 -3.18 34.81
C ARG A 478 -2.76 -3.85 33.64
N LYS A 479 -1.51 -3.45 33.39
CA LYS A 479 -0.75 -3.83 32.21
C LYS A 479 0.64 -4.34 32.60
N ARG A 480 1.20 -5.15 31.71
CA ARG A 480 2.61 -5.54 31.70
C ARG A 480 3.34 -4.76 30.60
N TYR A 481 4.51 -4.23 30.93
CA TYR A 481 5.48 -3.66 30.00
C TYR A 481 6.49 -4.74 29.60
N VAL A 482 6.63 -4.99 28.31
CA VAL A 482 7.60 -5.94 27.73
C VAL A 482 8.80 -5.13 27.29
N THR A 483 9.96 -5.35 27.90
CA THR A 483 11.14 -4.49 27.71
C THR A 483 11.75 -4.60 26.32
N GLU A 484 11.86 -5.81 25.76
CA GLU A 484 12.47 -6.05 24.45
C GLU A 484 11.71 -5.34 23.31
N ASP A 485 10.38 -5.46 23.31
CA ASP A 485 9.51 -4.89 22.28
C ASP A 485 9.01 -3.49 22.61
N SER A 486 9.31 -2.97 23.82
CA SER A 486 8.77 -1.71 24.33
C SER A 486 7.24 -1.63 24.25
N SER A 487 6.55 -2.73 24.58
CA SER A 487 5.11 -2.89 24.38
C SER A 487 4.33 -3.00 25.68
N PHE A 488 3.08 -2.53 25.67
CA PHE A 488 2.16 -2.60 26.81
C PHE A 488 1.06 -3.62 26.54
N ILE A 489 1.08 -4.74 27.26
CA ILE A 489 0.11 -5.82 27.13
C ILE A 489 -0.79 -5.92 28.37
N SER A 490 -1.95 -6.56 28.25
CA SER A 490 -2.80 -6.83 29.41
C SER A 490 -2.09 -7.75 30.41
N LEU A 491 -2.15 -7.39 31.69
CA LEU A 491 -1.61 -8.22 32.77
C LEU A 491 -2.30 -9.59 32.81
N LYS A 492 -1.54 -10.66 33.02
CA LYS A 492 -2.00 -12.04 33.15
C LYS A 492 -1.50 -12.63 34.47
N LYS A 493 -2.19 -13.67 34.96
CA LYS A 493 -1.75 -14.40 36.16
C LYS A 493 -0.37 -15.05 35.99
N SER A 494 0.03 -15.40 34.77
CA SER A 494 1.35 -15.94 34.45
C SER A 494 2.49 -14.95 34.67
N ASP A 495 2.21 -13.63 34.71
CA ASP A 495 3.22 -12.58 34.78
C ASP A 495 3.81 -12.41 36.19
N PHE A 496 3.24 -13.06 37.20
CA PHE A 496 3.74 -13.03 38.59
C PHE A 496 4.90 -14.00 38.84
N GLN A 497 5.45 -14.60 37.78
CA GLN A 497 6.59 -15.49 37.85
C GLN A 497 7.48 -15.29 36.64
N CYS A 498 8.77 -15.04 36.86
CA CYS A 498 9.74 -14.89 35.79
C CYS A 498 9.90 -16.17 34.96
N ASP A 499 10.40 -16.02 33.73
CA ASP A 499 10.68 -17.14 32.82
C ASP A 499 12.09 -17.72 33.01
N CYS A 500 12.90 -17.15 33.91
CA CYS A 500 14.24 -17.64 34.22
C CYS A 500 14.20 -19.09 34.71
N GLY A 501 14.92 -19.96 34.01
CA GLY A 501 14.99 -21.39 34.32
C GLY A 501 13.85 -22.24 33.74
N LYS A 502 12.86 -21.64 33.05
CA LYS A 502 11.89 -22.41 32.25
C LYS A 502 12.56 -22.82 30.92
N PRO A 503 12.36 -24.06 30.44
CA PRO A 503 12.83 -24.44 29.11
C PRO A 503 12.12 -23.60 28.04
N GLU A 504 12.86 -23.11 27.05
CA GLU A 504 12.27 -22.37 25.93
C GLU A 504 11.20 -23.23 25.23
N PRO A 505 10.01 -22.68 24.94
CA PRO A 505 8.99 -23.40 24.20
C PRO A 505 9.52 -23.75 22.81
N SER A 506 9.42 -25.03 22.43
CA SER A 506 9.90 -25.49 21.13
C SER A 506 8.86 -25.13 20.05
N PRO A 507 9.28 -24.67 18.86
CA PRO A 507 8.37 -24.53 17.72
C PRO A 507 7.59 -25.83 17.42
N LEU A 508 8.16 -26.98 17.78
CA LEU A 508 7.56 -28.31 17.62
C LEU A 508 6.41 -28.61 18.58
N ASP A 509 6.26 -27.88 19.69
CA ASP A 509 5.20 -28.14 20.67
C ASP A 509 3.80 -27.96 20.07
N SER A 510 3.68 -27.07 19.08
CA SER A 510 2.45 -26.83 18.33
C SER A 510 2.36 -27.59 16.99
N CYS A 511 3.39 -28.36 16.63
CA CYS A 511 3.49 -29.03 15.33
C CYS A 511 2.92 -30.45 15.35
N ARG A 512 2.39 -30.89 14.21
CA ARG A 512 1.87 -32.25 13.99
C ARG A 512 2.40 -32.84 12.68
N ARG A 513 2.24 -34.15 12.52
CA ARG A 513 2.52 -34.83 11.25
C ARG A 513 1.79 -34.14 10.09
N GLY A 514 2.53 -33.87 9.02
CA GLY A 514 2.06 -33.19 7.83
C GLY A 514 2.15 -31.67 7.86
N ASP A 515 2.42 -31.05 9.01
CA ASP A 515 2.72 -29.63 9.07
C ASP A 515 4.03 -29.33 8.34
N THR A 516 4.14 -28.11 7.84
CA THR A 516 5.33 -27.61 7.14
C THR A 516 6.13 -26.65 8.03
N ILE A 517 7.45 -26.84 8.04
CA ILE A 517 8.38 -26.09 8.89
C ILE A 517 9.62 -25.71 8.10
N TYR A 518 10.32 -24.69 8.58
CA TYR A 518 11.67 -24.38 8.12
C TYR A 518 12.73 -25.05 8.97
N ILE A 519 13.75 -25.53 8.28
CA ILE A 519 14.99 -26.04 8.88
C ILE A 519 16.18 -25.21 8.39
N LYS A 520 17.18 -25.02 9.25
CA LYS A 520 18.45 -24.42 8.84
C LYS A 520 19.27 -25.46 8.07
N LYS A 521 19.69 -25.12 6.84
CA LYS A 521 20.71 -25.87 6.08
C LYS A 521 21.83 -24.93 5.66
N TRP A 522 23.06 -25.45 5.66
CA TRP A 522 24.22 -24.76 5.14
C TRP A 522 24.42 -25.15 3.67
N ARG A 523 24.53 -24.17 2.79
CA ARG A 523 24.86 -24.36 1.37
C ARG A 523 25.83 -23.28 0.93
N ALA A 524 26.95 -23.68 0.30
CA ALA A 524 27.95 -22.76 -0.25
C ALA A 524 28.42 -21.67 0.75
N GLY A 525 28.49 -21.99 2.05
CA GLY A 525 28.91 -21.04 3.09
C GLY A 525 27.80 -20.13 3.63
N GLU A 526 26.59 -20.17 3.07
CA GLU A 526 25.43 -19.43 3.55
C GLU A 526 24.42 -20.35 4.25
N GLN A 527 23.76 -19.81 5.28
CA GLN A 527 22.71 -20.51 5.99
C GLN A 527 21.35 -20.16 5.38
N THR A 528 20.70 -21.14 4.77
CA THR A 528 19.36 -20.99 4.18
C THR A 528 18.30 -21.68 5.02
N LEU A 529 17.06 -21.19 4.91
CA LEU A 529 15.88 -21.84 5.46
C LEU A 529 15.21 -22.69 4.39
N GLU A 530 15.08 -23.98 4.65
CA GLU A 530 14.50 -24.94 3.72
C GLU A 530 13.15 -25.44 4.24
N PRO A 531 12.07 -25.33 3.44
CA PRO A 531 10.77 -25.85 3.81
C PRO A 531 10.79 -27.38 3.74
N VAL A 532 10.24 -28.02 4.77
CA VAL A 532 10.10 -29.48 4.87
C VAL A 532 8.74 -29.84 5.46
N VAL A 533 8.26 -31.05 5.18
CA VAL A 533 7.04 -31.60 5.78
C VAL A 533 7.41 -32.54 6.91
N ILE A 534 6.76 -32.41 8.06
CA ILE A 534 6.96 -33.32 9.20
C ILE A 534 6.37 -34.69 8.85
N HIS A 535 7.21 -35.71 8.81
CA HIS A 535 6.77 -37.10 8.61
C HIS A 535 6.47 -37.80 9.94
N ALA A 536 7.37 -37.67 10.91
CA ALA A 536 7.23 -38.23 12.25
C ALA A 536 8.00 -37.38 13.28
N ILE A 537 7.52 -37.34 14.52
CA ILE A 537 8.16 -36.62 15.63
C ILE A 537 8.53 -37.65 16.70
N ASN A 538 9.82 -37.81 17.00
CA ASN A 538 10.32 -38.64 18.09
C ASN A 538 10.69 -37.75 19.28
N ARG A 539 9.84 -37.75 20.31
CA ARG A 539 10.01 -36.92 21.51
C ARG A 539 11.07 -37.45 22.48
N GLU A 540 11.32 -38.76 22.48
CA GLU A 540 12.32 -39.40 23.35
C GLU A 540 13.72 -39.05 22.87
N GLU A 541 13.99 -39.25 21.57
CA GLU A 541 15.29 -38.97 20.95
C GLU A 541 15.50 -37.49 20.57
N LYS A 542 14.46 -36.65 20.73
CA LYS A 542 14.46 -35.25 20.28
C LYS A 542 14.86 -35.10 18.80
N GLU A 543 14.31 -35.97 17.96
CA GLU A 543 14.51 -35.99 16.51
C GLU A 543 13.18 -35.91 15.74
N VAL A 544 13.22 -35.33 14.55
CA VAL A 544 12.08 -35.25 13.62
C VAL A 544 12.49 -35.88 12.31
N THR A 545 11.69 -36.82 11.82
CA THR A 545 11.81 -37.32 10.44
C THR A 545 11.05 -36.37 9.55
N VAL A 546 11.72 -35.81 8.54
CA VAL A 546 11.17 -34.80 7.64
C VAL A 546 11.29 -35.22 6.18
N ARG A 547 10.37 -34.69 5.37
CA ARG A 547 10.38 -34.80 3.92
C ARG A 547 10.87 -33.48 3.30
N PRO A 548 11.88 -33.51 2.42
CA PRO A 548 12.33 -32.33 1.72
C PRO A 548 11.31 -31.84 0.70
N LEU A 549 11.22 -30.52 0.57
CA LEU A 549 10.59 -29.85 -0.56
C LEU A 549 11.69 -29.10 -1.31
N LEU A 550 11.95 -29.51 -2.56
CA LEU A 550 12.98 -28.88 -3.38
C LEU A 550 12.40 -27.62 -4.03
N ARG A 551 13.20 -26.57 -4.19
CA ARG A 551 12.76 -25.36 -4.91
C ARG A 551 12.89 -25.61 -6.40
N LEU A 552 11.80 -25.50 -7.15
CA LEU A 552 11.77 -25.87 -8.56
C LEU A 552 12.83 -25.13 -9.38
N LYS A 553 12.91 -23.82 -9.21
CA LYS A 553 13.83 -22.94 -9.95
C LYS A 553 15.31 -23.10 -9.52
N ARG A 554 15.56 -23.27 -8.23
CA ARG A 554 16.93 -23.33 -7.66
C ARG A 554 17.54 -24.72 -7.68
N ASP A 555 16.77 -25.72 -7.25
CA ASP A 555 17.26 -27.09 -7.00
C ASP A 555 17.01 -28.04 -8.17
N CYS A 556 16.07 -27.71 -9.06
CA CYS A 556 15.70 -28.54 -10.20
C CYS A 556 15.86 -27.84 -11.59
N PRO A 557 16.88 -27.00 -11.84
CA PRO A 557 17.02 -26.27 -13.11
C PRO A 557 17.28 -27.22 -14.28
N ASP A 558 18.11 -28.24 -14.09
CA ASP A 558 18.57 -29.15 -15.14
C ASP A 558 17.86 -30.51 -15.16
N ILE A 559 16.89 -30.72 -14.26
CA ILE A 559 16.13 -31.98 -14.21
C ILE A 559 15.09 -31.97 -15.34
N PRO A 560 15.03 -32.99 -16.22
CA PRO A 560 14.01 -33.04 -17.26
C PRO A 560 12.60 -33.17 -16.65
N GLY A 561 11.56 -32.70 -17.35
CA GLY A 561 10.19 -32.76 -16.83
C GLY A 561 9.13 -32.38 -17.84
N ASN A 562 7.86 -32.66 -17.52
CA ASN A 562 6.70 -32.29 -18.34
C ASN A 562 6.14 -30.88 -18.00
N ILE A 563 6.94 -30.07 -17.32
CA ILE A 563 6.55 -28.77 -16.79
C ILE A 563 7.28 -27.68 -17.60
N PRO A 564 6.55 -26.71 -18.19
CA PRO A 564 7.17 -25.57 -18.85
C PRO A 564 8.14 -24.85 -17.92
N ARG A 565 9.37 -24.63 -18.38
CA ARG A 565 10.46 -24.00 -17.61
C ARG A 565 10.52 -22.48 -17.78
N GLN A 566 9.69 -21.92 -18.67
CA GLN A 566 9.54 -20.48 -18.85
C GLN A 566 8.64 -19.94 -17.74
N ASN A 567 9.06 -18.84 -17.10
CA ASN A 567 8.29 -18.12 -16.07
C ASN A 567 8.00 -18.90 -14.77
N MET A 568 9.00 -19.62 -14.22
CA MET A 568 8.89 -20.25 -12.89
C MET A 568 8.92 -19.19 -11.78
N GLU A 569 8.00 -19.31 -10.81
CA GLU A 569 7.94 -18.44 -9.64
C GLU A 569 8.93 -18.90 -8.55
N ASP A 570 9.45 -17.96 -7.76
CA ASP A 570 10.52 -18.23 -6.78
C ASP A 570 10.06 -19.12 -5.60
N ASN A 571 8.74 -19.20 -5.36
CA ASN A 571 8.13 -20.00 -4.30
C ASN A 571 7.50 -21.32 -4.77
N GLU A 572 7.82 -21.78 -5.98
CA GLU A 572 7.41 -23.12 -6.43
C GLU A 572 8.29 -24.22 -5.82
N LEU A 573 7.63 -25.21 -5.23
CA LEU A 573 8.23 -26.38 -4.60
C LEU A 573 7.94 -27.65 -5.40
N VAL A 574 8.83 -28.62 -5.21
CA VAL A 574 8.78 -29.98 -5.75
C VAL A 574 8.79 -30.96 -4.59
N TRP A 575 7.81 -31.85 -4.57
CA TRP A 575 7.74 -32.95 -3.60
C TRP A 575 8.80 -34.01 -3.87
N ALA A 576 9.65 -34.29 -2.88
CA ALA A 576 10.68 -35.33 -2.94
C ALA A 576 10.39 -36.50 -1.98
N TYR A 577 10.78 -37.71 -2.38
CA TYR A 577 10.40 -38.94 -1.69
C TYR A 577 11.37 -39.37 -0.57
N ASP A 578 12.62 -38.94 -0.63
CA ASP A 578 13.65 -39.34 0.34
C ASP A 578 13.48 -38.62 1.68
N LEU A 579 13.29 -39.40 2.75
CA LEU A 579 13.17 -38.89 4.10
C LEU A 579 14.55 -38.79 4.76
N PHE A 580 14.69 -37.84 5.69
CA PHE A 580 15.88 -37.74 6.54
C PHE A 580 15.51 -37.25 7.94
N ASN A 581 16.34 -37.58 8.93
CA ASN A 581 16.15 -37.15 10.32
C ASN A 581 16.90 -35.86 10.60
N ILE A 582 16.34 -35.04 11.49
CA ILE A 582 16.95 -33.81 12.00
C ILE A 582 16.75 -33.70 13.51
N PRO A 583 17.66 -33.06 14.25
CA PRO A 583 17.46 -32.78 15.66
C PRO A 583 16.47 -31.62 15.85
N TYR A 584 15.77 -31.58 16.99
CA TYR A 584 14.78 -30.53 17.31
C TYR A 584 15.32 -29.10 17.14
N ARG A 585 16.58 -28.87 17.54
CA ARG A 585 17.27 -27.57 17.43
C ARG A 585 17.41 -27.03 16.01
N SER A 586 17.27 -27.88 14.98
CA SER A 586 17.36 -27.47 13.58
C SER A 586 16.07 -26.81 13.09
N VAL A 587 14.94 -27.05 13.76
CA VAL A 587 13.64 -26.47 13.43
C VAL A 587 13.60 -25.01 13.85
N GLN A 588 13.12 -24.13 12.96
CA GLN A 588 13.04 -22.68 13.22
C GLN A 588 11.62 -22.22 13.53
N ARG A 589 10.71 -22.36 12.56
CA ARG A 589 9.30 -21.97 12.67
C ARG A 589 8.47 -22.68 11.60
N LYS A 590 7.15 -22.56 11.68
CA LYS A 590 6.23 -23.05 10.64
C LYS A 590 6.36 -22.24 9.34
N CYS A 591 6.04 -22.88 8.23
CA CYS A 591 5.76 -22.26 6.94
C CYS A 591 4.48 -22.87 6.38
N TYR A 592 3.95 -22.33 5.29
CA TYR A 592 2.68 -22.78 4.71
C TYR A 592 2.91 -23.23 3.26
N VAL A 593 2.60 -24.50 2.97
CA VAL A 593 2.72 -25.06 1.62
C VAL A 593 1.34 -25.54 1.20
N ARG A 594 0.89 -25.10 0.02
CA ARG A 594 -0.39 -25.53 -0.53
C ARG A 594 -0.24 -26.03 -1.95
N TYR A 595 -0.99 -27.08 -2.25
CA TYR A 595 -1.09 -27.64 -3.59
C TYR A 595 -1.97 -26.78 -4.49
N PHE A 596 -1.50 -26.56 -5.72
CA PHE A 596 -2.27 -25.94 -6.80
C PHE A 596 -2.12 -26.77 -8.07
N VAL A 597 -3.19 -26.85 -8.88
CA VAL A 597 -3.10 -27.57 -10.14
C VAL A 597 -2.19 -26.79 -11.10
N ARG A 598 -1.50 -27.50 -12.00
CA ARG A 598 -0.50 -26.86 -12.88
C ARG A 598 -1.08 -25.74 -13.74
N ALA A 599 -2.35 -25.85 -14.14
CA ALA A 599 -3.05 -24.85 -14.92
C ALA A 599 -3.09 -23.50 -14.19
N GLU A 600 -3.44 -23.48 -12.90
CA GLU A 600 -3.53 -22.26 -12.08
C GLU A 600 -2.17 -21.56 -11.94
N VAL A 601 -1.11 -22.36 -11.73
CA VAL A 601 0.26 -21.85 -11.68
C VAL A 601 0.68 -21.30 -13.04
N ALA A 602 0.30 -21.95 -14.15
CA ALA A 602 0.67 -21.52 -15.51
C ALA A 602 -0.02 -20.22 -15.91
N SER A 603 -1.29 -20.06 -15.54
CA SER A 603 -2.07 -18.84 -15.78
C SER A 603 -1.80 -17.74 -14.77
N ARG A 604 -0.90 -17.95 -13.79
CA ARG A 604 -0.62 -17.01 -12.68
C ARG A 604 -1.88 -16.60 -11.91
N SER A 605 -2.87 -17.50 -11.84
CA SER A 605 -4.13 -17.28 -11.14
C SER A 605 -4.06 -17.76 -9.69
N LEU A 606 -2.89 -17.60 -9.05
CA LEU A 606 -2.70 -17.98 -7.66
C LEU A 606 -3.34 -16.92 -6.75
N PRO A 607 -4.00 -17.34 -5.65
CA PRO A 607 -4.56 -16.39 -4.71
C PRO A 607 -3.49 -15.76 -3.84
N PHE A 608 -3.81 -14.60 -3.27
CA PHE A 608 -3.00 -14.02 -2.21
C PHE A 608 -3.00 -14.98 -0.99
N PRO A 609 -1.84 -15.24 -0.34
CA PRO A 609 -0.54 -14.62 -0.51
C PRO A 609 0.41 -15.45 -1.39
N TYR A 610 -0.05 -16.59 -1.93
CA TYR A 610 0.76 -17.50 -2.75
C TYR A 610 1.29 -16.85 -4.03
N ASN A 611 0.61 -15.82 -4.53
CA ASN A 611 1.06 -14.99 -5.66
C ASN A 611 2.14 -13.93 -5.32
N ARG A 612 2.68 -13.93 -4.10
CA ARG A 612 3.71 -12.97 -3.66
C ARG A 612 5.12 -13.57 -3.60
N GLY A 613 5.40 -14.61 -4.38
CA GLY A 613 6.76 -15.15 -4.54
C GLY A 613 7.42 -15.63 -3.24
N GLY A 614 6.63 -16.09 -2.26
CA GLY A 614 7.14 -16.62 -0.99
C GLY A 614 7.03 -15.68 0.21
N ALA A 615 6.57 -14.44 -0.01
CA ALA A 615 6.35 -13.49 1.07
C ALA A 615 5.37 -14.06 2.13
N GLY A 616 5.66 -13.82 3.41
CA GLY A 616 4.85 -14.34 4.51
C GLY A 616 4.97 -15.85 4.77
N ASP A 617 5.98 -16.52 4.19
CA ASP A 617 6.23 -17.96 4.33
C ASP A 617 5.24 -18.88 3.60
N PHE A 618 4.66 -18.41 2.48
CA PHE A 618 3.70 -19.15 1.65
C PHE A 618 4.31 -19.71 0.37
N TRP A 619 4.21 -21.02 0.20
CA TRP A 619 4.82 -21.78 -0.89
C TRP A 619 3.77 -22.51 -1.71
N VAL A 620 4.05 -22.65 -3.00
CA VAL A 620 3.21 -23.33 -3.99
C VAL A 620 3.80 -24.70 -4.26
N LEU A 621 3.00 -25.76 -4.12
CA LEU A 621 3.38 -27.11 -4.51
C LEU A 621 2.57 -27.51 -5.75
N SER A 622 3.24 -27.83 -6.84
CA SER A 622 2.58 -28.20 -8.11
C SER A 622 3.14 -29.48 -8.74
N SER A 623 4.27 -29.98 -8.21
CA SER A 623 5.05 -31.02 -8.86
C SER A 623 5.77 -31.93 -7.87
N HIS A 624 6.24 -33.07 -8.36
CA HIS A 624 7.03 -34.03 -7.62
C HIS A 624 8.15 -34.59 -8.50
N VAL A 625 9.21 -35.09 -7.86
CA VAL A 625 10.29 -35.82 -8.54
C VAL A 625 9.99 -37.31 -8.55
N ILE A 626 10.08 -37.93 -9.72
CA ILE A 626 10.00 -39.38 -9.92
C ILE A 626 11.28 -39.88 -10.58
N MET A 627 11.50 -41.19 -10.55
CA MET A 627 12.59 -41.83 -11.28
C MET A 627 12.04 -42.43 -12.58
N VAL A 628 12.65 -42.07 -13.71
CA VAL A 628 12.38 -42.64 -15.04
C VAL A 628 13.73 -43.09 -15.59
N ASP A 629 13.87 -44.38 -15.89
CA ASP A 629 15.14 -45.00 -16.34
C ASP A 629 16.33 -44.63 -15.42
N ASP A 630 16.13 -44.76 -14.11
CA ASP A 630 17.09 -44.41 -13.05
C ASP A 630 17.58 -42.94 -13.05
N LYS A 631 16.86 -42.04 -13.73
CA LYS A 631 17.14 -40.60 -13.74
C LYS A 631 15.98 -39.81 -13.12
N PRO A 632 16.27 -38.73 -12.38
CA PRO A 632 15.22 -37.89 -11.83
C PRO A 632 14.45 -37.19 -12.95
N PHE A 633 13.13 -37.14 -12.81
CA PHE A 633 12.21 -36.49 -13.75
C PHE A 633 11.13 -35.74 -12.97
N ILE A 634 10.86 -34.49 -13.34
CA ILE A 634 9.83 -33.66 -12.71
C ILE A 634 8.49 -33.89 -13.39
N LYS A 635 7.50 -34.30 -12.60
CA LYS A 635 6.12 -34.53 -13.04
C LYS A 635 5.15 -33.64 -12.29
N SER A 636 4.09 -33.18 -12.95
CA SER A 636 2.99 -32.45 -12.31
C SER A 636 2.19 -33.35 -11.36
N LEU A 637 1.89 -32.83 -10.17
CA LEU A 637 0.98 -33.46 -9.21
C LEU A 637 -0.47 -33.32 -9.68
N GLN A 638 -1.24 -34.40 -9.65
CA GLN A 638 -2.67 -34.41 -10.00
C GLN A 638 -3.57 -34.15 -8.78
N GLU A 639 -3.06 -34.45 -7.59
CA GLU A 639 -3.75 -34.30 -6.31
C GLU A 639 -2.74 -33.91 -5.22
N PRO A 640 -3.19 -33.27 -4.12
CA PRO A 640 -2.32 -32.97 -3.00
C PRO A 640 -1.76 -34.26 -2.38
N PRO A 641 -0.45 -34.32 -2.05
CA PRO A 641 0.11 -35.48 -1.35
C PRO A 641 -0.62 -35.74 -0.03
N ALA A 642 -1.06 -36.98 0.21
CA ALA A 642 -1.93 -37.34 1.34
C ALA A 642 -1.41 -36.96 2.74
N LEU A 643 -0.09 -36.89 2.91
CA LEU A 643 0.54 -36.51 4.19
C LEU A 643 0.75 -34.99 4.35
N LEU A 644 0.50 -34.19 3.31
CA LEU A 644 0.66 -32.74 3.40
C LEU A 644 -0.60 -32.11 4.00
N ARG A 645 -0.45 -31.47 5.16
CA ARG A 645 -1.49 -30.56 5.66
C ARG A 645 -1.41 -29.29 4.82
N GLN A 646 -2.48 -29.01 4.09
CA GLN A 646 -2.55 -27.87 3.20
C GLN A 646 -2.41 -26.57 3.98
N GLY A 647 -1.61 -25.64 3.43
CA GLY A 647 -1.59 -24.26 3.88
C GLY A 647 -2.97 -23.60 3.78
N PRO A 648 -3.18 -22.47 4.50
CA PRO A 648 -4.45 -21.76 4.53
C PRO A 648 -5.02 -21.51 3.14
N ASP A 649 -6.34 -21.70 3.03
CA ASP A 649 -7.13 -21.29 1.88
C ASP A 649 -7.75 -19.94 2.19
N ILE A 650 -7.22 -18.85 1.63
CA ILE A 650 -7.69 -17.49 1.95
C ILE A 650 -8.98 -17.15 1.19
N ASP A 651 -9.22 -17.79 0.04
CA ASP A 651 -10.43 -17.58 -0.75
C ASP A 651 -11.62 -18.38 -0.23
N ALA A 652 -11.36 -19.37 0.63
CA ALA A 652 -12.42 -20.06 1.34
C ALA A 652 -13.23 -19.05 2.15
N LYS A 653 -14.57 -19.14 2.05
CA LYS A 653 -15.49 -18.25 2.77
C LYS A 653 -15.12 -18.25 4.26
N PRO A 654 -14.82 -17.08 4.85
CA PRO A 654 -14.40 -17.04 6.25
C PRO A 654 -15.51 -17.59 7.13
N GLN A 655 -15.13 -18.38 8.13
CA GLN A 655 -16.06 -18.93 9.14
C GLN A 655 -16.42 -17.90 10.23
N PHE A 656 -15.95 -16.66 10.08
CA PHE A 656 -16.15 -15.55 11.00
C PHE A 656 -16.57 -14.30 10.23
N GLU A 657 -17.26 -13.38 10.90
CA GLU A 657 -17.59 -12.07 10.35
C GLU A 657 -16.33 -11.18 10.31
N ARG A 658 -16.10 -10.52 9.17
CA ARG A 658 -15.02 -9.53 9.04
C ARG A 658 -15.29 -8.35 9.95
N LEU A 659 -14.23 -7.75 10.48
CA LEU A 659 -14.33 -6.53 11.27
C LEU A 659 -14.59 -5.34 10.34
N SER A 660 -15.62 -4.54 10.62
CA SER A 660 -15.88 -3.28 9.93
C SER A 660 -14.75 -2.28 10.22
N GLY A 661 -14.13 -1.78 9.15
CA GLY A 661 -13.02 -0.84 9.15
C GLY A 661 -13.44 0.60 8.88
N LEU A 662 -12.84 1.54 9.63
CA LEU A 662 -12.88 2.98 9.38
C LEU A 662 -11.46 3.47 9.02
N SER A 663 -11.30 4.01 7.83
CA SER A 663 -10.03 4.56 7.35
C SER A 663 -10.00 6.08 7.49
N LEU A 664 -8.93 6.61 8.06
CA LEU A 664 -8.68 8.04 8.25
C LEU A 664 -7.42 8.44 7.49
N PHE A 665 -7.46 9.56 6.78
CA PHE A 665 -6.34 9.95 5.89
C PHE A 665 -6.02 8.81 4.91
N SER A 666 -7.08 8.20 4.35
CA SER A 666 -6.98 6.92 3.65
C SER A 666 -6.08 6.96 2.41
N GLY A 667 -5.85 8.16 1.86
CA GLY A 667 -5.25 8.32 0.55
C GLY A 667 -6.03 7.50 -0.48
N CYS A 668 -5.31 6.76 -1.32
CA CYS A 668 -5.92 5.85 -2.29
C CYS A 668 -6.27 4.47 -1.71
N GLY A 669 -6.15 4.27 -0.39
CA GLY A 669 -6.55 3.04 0.31
C GLY A 669 -5.50 1.93 0.32
N ASN A 670 -4.22 2.23 0.19
CA ASN A 670 -3.16 1.20 0.14
C ASN A 670 -3.04 0.41 1.45
N LEU A 671 -3.01 1.09 2.60
CA LEU A 671 -2.95 0.43 3.91
C LEU A 671 -4.21 -0.41 4.14
N ASP A 672 -5.38 0.19 3.86
CA ASP A 672 -6.68 -0.45 3.96
C ASP A 672 -6.71 -1.74 3.14
N LYS A 673 -6.29 -1.66 1.87
CA LYS A 673 -6.27 -2.81 0.98
C LYS A 673 -5.35 -3.90 1.48
N GLY A 674 -4.18 -3.53 2.03
CA GLY A 674 -3.24 -4.46 2.66
C GLY A 674 -3.84 -5.22 3.83
N LEU A 675 -4.64 -4.54 4.66
CA LEU A 675 -5.37 -5.16 5.77
C LEU A 675 -6.55 -6.03 5.28
N GLU A 676 -7.29 -5.59 4.26
CA GLU A 676 -8.40 -6.37 3.67
C GLU A 676 -7.94 -7.69 3.05
N VAL A 677 -6.83 -7.68 2.30
CA VAL A 677 -6.28 -8.93 1.71
C VAL A 677 -5.76 -9.90 2.77
N GLY A 678 -5.53 -9.44 4.00
CA GLY A 678 -5.31 -10.31 5.17
C GLY A 678 -6.56 -11.12 5.57
N GLY A 679 -7.74 -10.79 5.04
CA GLY A 679 -8.97 -11.59 5.11
C GLY A 679 -9.86 -11.33 6.32
N THR A 680 -9.42 -10.51 7.28
CA THR A 680 -10.12 -10.32 8.58
C THR A 680 -10.87 -9.00 8.72
N VAL A 681 -10.67 -8.07 7.80
CA VAL A 681 -11.20 -6.70 7.84
C VAL A 681 -11.86 -6.37 6.51
N GLU A 682 -12.91 -5.55 6.56
CA GLU A 682 -13.54 -4.93 5.40
C GLU A 682 -13.76 -3.45 5.71
N PHE A 683 -13.20 -2.55 4.92
CA PHE A 683 -13.36 -1.11 5.18
C PHE A 683 -14.68 -0.63 4.60
N GLU A 684 -15.57 -0.19 5.48
CA GLU A 684 -16.91 0.28 5.12
C GLU A 684 -17.00 1.80 5.13
N THR A 685 -15.99 2.49 5.65
CA THR A 685 -15.96 3.96 5.73
C THR A 685 -14.55 4.48 5.52
N SER A 686 -14.43 5.52 4.70
CA SER A 686 -13.18 6.25 4.49
C SER A 686 -13.40 7.75 4.61
N VAL A 687 -12.45 8.42 5.25
CA VAL A 687 -12.40 9.87 5.46
C VAL A 687 -11.11 10.40 4.85
N GLU A 688 -11.23 11.18 3.78
CA GLU A 688 -10.10 11.68 2.99
C GLU A 688 -10.47 12.99 2.29
N MET A 689 -9.51 13.90 2.17
CA MET A 689 -9.73 15.24 1.64
C MET A 689 -9.32 15.37 0.15
N CYS A 690 -8.43 14.50 -0.34
CA CYS A 690 -7.99 14.47 -1.74
C CYS A 690 -9.00 13.72 -2.64
N SER A 691 -9.61 14.45 -3.56
CA SER A 691 -10.64 13.91 -4.46
C SER A 691 -10.12 12.77 -5.33
N GLU A 692 -8.94 12.91 -5.92
CA GLU A 692 -8.29 11.91 -6.77
C GLU A 692 -8.05 10.60 -6.00
N ALA A 693 -7.64 10.73 -4.73
CA ALA A 693 -7.37 9.60 -3.86
C ALA A 693 -8.65 8.84 -3.52
N VAL A 694 -9.72 9.56 -3.15
CA VAL A 694 -11.03 8.95 -2.86
C VAL A 694 -11.61 8.24 -4.09
N HIS A 695 -11.55 8.85 -5.28
CA HIS A 695 -12.05 8.22 -6.50
C HIS A 695 -11.23 6.97 -6.86
N THR A 696 -9.90 7.01 -6.65
CA THR A 696 -9.03 5.83 -6.81
C THR A 696 -9.41 4.72 -5.85
N LEU A 697 -9.65 5.06 -4.58
CA LEU A 697 -10.06 4.11 -3.54
C LEU A 697 -11.41 3.49 -3.89
N HIS A 698 -12.41 4.31 -4.23
CA HIS A 698 -13.74 3.87 -4.65
C HIS A 698 -13.68 2.95 -5.87
N ALA A 699 -12.92 3.31 -6.90
CA ALA A 699 -12.78 2.49 -8.10
C ALA A 699 -12.21 1.10 -7.78
N ASN A 700 -11.35 0.98 -6.76
CA ASN A 700 -10.70 -0.28 -6.35
C ASN A 700 -11.41 -1.01 -5.22
N ALA A 701 -12.51 -0.47 -4.69
CA ALA A 701 -13.31 -1.16 -3.70
C ALA A 701 -13.91 -2.46 -4.28
N PRO A 702 -13.94 -3.56 -3.51
CA PRO A 702 -14.67 -4.76 -3.90
C PRO A 702 -16.17 -4.51 -4.00
N HIS A 703 -16.69 -3.70 -3.07
CA HIS A 703 -18.11 -3.35 -2.92
C HIS A 703 -18.27 -1.84 -2.80
N PRO A 704 -18.06 -1.07 -3.89
CA PRO A 704 -18.11 0.39 -3.87
C PRO A 704 -19.45 0.94 -3.33
N GLU A 705 -20.55 0.23 -3.56
CA GLU A 705 -21.89 0.60 -3.12
C GLU A 705 -22.10 0.57 -1.60
N LYS A 706 -21.27 -0.21 -0.88
CA LYS A 706 -21.32 -0.29 0.59
C LYS A 706 -20.39 0.70 1.27
N LEU A 707 -19.45 1.25 0.52
CA LEU A 707 -18.39 2.09 1.03
C LEU A 707 -18.88 3.52 1.25
N LYS A 708 -18.91 3.95 2.51
CA LYS A 708 -19.25 5.33 2.89
C LYS A 708 -18.02 6.21 2.73
N LEU A 709 -18.13 7.22 1.87
CA LEU A 709 -17.02 8.12 1.55
C LEU A 709 -17.29 9.51 2.07
N TRP A 710 -16.46 9.96 3.01
CA TRP A 710 -16.38 11.36 3.42
C TRP A 710 -15.25 12.03 2.67
N LEU A 711 -15.59 12.73 1.58
CA LEU A 711 -14.65 13.57 0.84
C LEU A 711 -14.53 14.93 1.55
N GLY A 712 -13.64 15.05 2.53
CA GLY A 712 -13.49 16.26 3.35
C GLY A 712 -12.52 16.08 4.51
N SER A 713 -12.47 17.06 5.41
CA SER A 713 -11.57 17.01 6.57
C SER A 713 -12.00 15.94 7.57
N VAL A 714 -11.02 15.27 8.17
CA VAL A 714 -11.20 14.39 9.33
C VAL A 714 -11.71 15.13 10.57
N ASP A 715 -11.41 16.43 10.68
CA ASP A 715 -11.86 17.27 11.79
C ASP A 715 -13.34 17.59 11.66
N ASP A 716 -13.81 17.91 10.44
CA ASP A 716 -15.23 18.17 10.16
C ASP A 716 -16.08 16.90 10.35
N TYR A 717 -15.56 15.73 9.97
CA TYR A 717 -16.20 14.44 10.26
C TYR A 717 -16.32 14.24 11.78
N LEU A 718 -15.23 14.46 12.53
CA LEU A 718 -15.21 14.26 13.98
C LEU A 718 -16.14 15.26 14.68
N GLN A 719 -16.13 16.53 14.28
CA GLN A 719 -17.03 17.56 14.79
C GLN A 719 -18.50 17.19 14.56
N THR A 720 -18.82 16.68 13.37
CA THR A 720 -20.17 16.21 13.00
C THR A 720 -20.60 15.04 13.89
N LEU A 721 -19.69 14.08 14.12
CA LEU A 721 -19.91 12.96 15.03
C LEU A 721 -20.14 13.44 16.48
N LEU A 722 -19.25 14.28 17.01
CA LEU A 722 -19.28 14.74 18.41
C LEU A 722 -20.53 15.59 18.71
N THR A 723 -21.02 16.34 17.73
CA THR A 723 -22.24 17.16 17.86
C THR A 723 -23.54 16.42 17.54
N ASN A 724 -23.49 15.10 17.34
CA ASN A 724 -24.61 14.22 17.01
C ASN A 724 -25.41 14.67 15.76
N LYS A 725 -24.74 15.34 14.81
CA LYS A 725 -25.32 15.68 13.50
C LYS A 725 -25.12 14.54 12.50
N VAL A 726 -25.37 13.31 12.95
CA VAL A 726 -25.00 12.07 12.25
C VAL A 726 -25.84 11.92 10.97
N GLY A 727 -25.22 12.18 9.82
CA GLY A 727 -25.76 11.82 8.50
C GLY A 727 -25.53 10.34 8.15
N PRO A 728 -26.07 9.85 7.02
CA PRO A 728 -25.95 8.44 6.62
C PRO A 728 -24.50 7.97 6.39
N ILE A 729 -23.59 8.89 6.11
CA ILE A 729 -22.16 8.62 5.85
C ILE A 729 -21.30 8.57 7.11
N ILE A 730 -21.80 9.05 8.26
CA ILE A 730 -21.09 8.97 9.55
C ILE A 730 -21.34 7.61 10.18
N THR A 731 -20.26 6.90 10.49
CA THR A 731 -20.34 5.56 11.08
C THR A 731 -20.65 5.62 12.57
N ARG A 732 -21.50 4.69 13.03
CA ARG A 732 -22.03 4.67 14.39
C ARG A 732 -21.02 4.09 15.38
N ILE A 733 -20.94 4.66 16.57
CA ILE A 733 -20.14 4.13 17.67
C ILE A 733 -20.60 2.70 18.00
N GLY A 734 -19.64 1.80 18.24
CA GLY A 734 -19.89 0.38 18.51
C GLY A 734 -19.88 -0.54 17.28
N THR A 735 -19.99 0.01 16.07
CA THR A 735 -19.90 -0.76 14.81
C THR A 735 -18.48 -0.93 14.29
N VAL A 736 -17.61 0.07 14.53
CA VAL A 736 -16.22 0.06 14.09
C VAL A 736 -15.42 -0.99 14.87
N GLY A 737 -14.91 -1.98 14.14
CA GLY A 737 -14.02 -3.03 14.67
C GLY A 737 -12.54 -2.67 14.53
N VAL A 738 -12.17 -1.97 13.45
CA VAL A 738 -10.80 -1.56 13.14
C VAL A 738 -10.76 -0.09 12.72
N ILE A 739 -9.72 0.63 13.17
CA ILE A 739 -9.37 1.94 12.61
C ILE A 739 -7.99 1.82 11.96
N ALA A 740 -7.82 2.36 10.76
CA ALA A 740 -6.51 2.54 10.13
C ALA A 740 -6.30 4.01 9.78
N ALA A 741 -5.09 4.51 9.98
CA ALA A 741 -4.75 5.90 9.70
C ALA A 741 -3.32 6.07 9.19
N GLY A 742 -3.15 6.87 8.13
CA GLY A 742 -1.86 7.37 7.67
C GLY A 742 -1.73 8.87 7.95
N SER A 743 -1.46 9.26 9.20
CA SER A 743 -1.50 10.68 9.58
C SER A 743 -0.48 11.53 8.80
N PRO A 744 -0.75 12.83 8.52
CA PRO A 744 0.10 13.67 7.67
C PRO A 744 1.59 13.69 8.08
N CYS A 745 2.42 12.95 7.34
CA CYS A 745 3.87 12.84 7.57
C CYS A 745 4.69 14.13 7.46
N PRO A 746 4.32 15.17 6.67
CA PRO A 746 5.14 16.38 6.52
C PRO A 746 5.43 17.11 7.84
N GLY A 747 4.54 16.98 8.84
CA GLY A 747 4.75 17.55 10.17
C GLY A 747 5.98 16.98 10.90
N PHE A 748 6.46 15.79 10.51
CA PHE A 748 7.56 15.07 11.13
C PHE A 748 8.75 14.80 10.18
N SER A 749 8.71 15.33 8.96
CA SER A 749 9.76 15.11 7.95
C SER A 749 11.00 15.96 8.23
N THR A 750 12.19 15.37 8.08
CA THR A 750 13.47 16.10 8.12
C THR A 750 13.69 16.99 6.91
N LEU A 751 12.93 16.79 5.82
CA LEU A 751 12.97 17.61 4.61
C LEU A 751 12.07 18.84 4.71
N GLN A 752 11.28 18.97 5.78
CA GLN A 752 10.49 20.17 6.01
C GLN A 752 11.40 21.32 6.45
N GLN A 753 11.54 22.33 5.58
CA GLN A 753 12.42 23.47 5.82
C GLN A 753 11.97 24.31 7.00
N ASP A 754 10.66 24.52 7.15
CA ASP A 754 10.07 25.24 8.27
C ASP A 754 9.06 24.37 9.02
N TRP A 755 9.57 23.63 9.99
CA TRP A 755 8.77 22.77 10.85
C TRP A 755 7.91 23.56 11.85
N LYS A 756 8.20 24.84 12.09
CA LYS A 756 7.43 25.73 12.99
C LYS A 756 6.34 26.52 12.27
N SER A 757 6.29 26.47 10.94
CA SER A 757 5.17 27.06 10.20
C SER A 757 3.82 26.53 10.69
N GLU A 758 2.79 27.37 10.59
CA GLU A 758 1.40 27.04 10.95
C GLU A 758 0.95 25.71 10.35
N LYS A 759 1.26 25.50 9.06
CA LYS A 759 0.96 24.26 8.33
C LYS A 759 1.67 23.04 8.93
N SER A 760 2.95 23.17 9.30
CA SER A 760 3.71 22.06 9.89
C SER A 760 3.21 21.70 11.29
N LEU A 761 2.87 22.70 12.11
CA LEU A 761 2.31 22.50 13.44
C LEU A 761 0.92 21.87 13.38
N ARG A 762 0.05 22.33 12.47
CA ARG A 762 -1.25 21.71 12.21
C ARG A 762 -1.12 20.27 11.68
N ASN A 763 -0.16 20.00 10.80
CA ASN A 763 0.10 18.62 10.36
C ASN A 763 0.55 17.73 11.52
N ALA A 764 1.38 18.24 12.42
CA ALA A 764 1.83 17.51 13.59
C ALA A 764 0.68 17.25 14.58
N SER A 765 -0.24 18.21 14.76
CA SER A 765 -1.39 18.04 15.66
C SER A 765 -2.35 16.95 15.20
N HIS A 766 -2.42 16.61 13.91
CA HIS A 766 -3.29 15.53 13.41
C HIS A 766 -2.99 14.12 13.96
N VAL A 767 -1.86 13.92 14.65
CA VAL A 767 -1.66 12.71 15.47
C VAL A 767 -2.77 12.56 16.53
N THR A 768 -3.29 13.66 17.07
CA THR A 768 -4.38 13.66 18.05
C THR A 768 -5.72 13.33 17.42
N THR A 769 -5.88 13.52 16.10
CA THR A 769 -7.08 13.08 15.39
C THR A 769 -7.22 11.56 15.51
N PHE A 770 -6.16 10.79 15.23
CA PHE A 770 -6.18 9.32 15.41
C PHE A 770 -6.56 8.92 16.84
N CYS A 771 -5.90 9.50 17.85
CA CYS A 771 -6.19 9.23 19.27
C CYS A 771 -7.65 9.55 19.64
N SER A 772 -8.20 10.65 19.11
CA SER A 772 -9.58 11.07 19.36
C SER A 772 -10.60 10.11 18.75
N TYR A 773 -10.34 9.61 17.54
CA TYR A 773 -11.17 8.59 16.91
C TYR A 773 -11.10 7.25 17.67
N VAL A 774 -9.91 6.83 18.13
CA VAL A 774 -9.76 5.62 18.96
C VAL A 774 -10.48 5.78 20.31
N ASP A 775 -10.39 6.96 20.93
CA ASP A 775 -11.08 7.26 22.18
C ASP A 775 -12.60 7.18 22.02
N ILE A 776 -13.17 7.77 20.97
CA ILE A 776 -14.61 7.85 20.76
C ILE A 776 -15.22 6.54 20.26
N TYR A 777 -14.58 5.88 19.27
CA TYR A 777 -15.13 4.66 18.66
C TYR A 777 -14.79 3.39 19.43
N ARG A 778 -13.67 3.37 20.17
CA ARG A 778 -13.13 2.19 20.87
C ARG A 778 -13.15 0.95 19.95
N PRO A 779 -12.36 0.96 18.86
CA PRO A 779 -12.21 -0.21 18.00
C PRO A 779 -11.50 -1.35 18.75
N LYS A 780 -11.58 -2.58 18.23
CA LYS A 780 -10.81 -3.71 18.77
C LYS A 780 -9.32 -3.61 18.41
N TYR A 781 -9.04 -3.08 17.22
CA TYR A 781 -7.68 -2.83 16.72
C TYR A 781 -7.60 -1.44 16.11
N ALA A 782 -6.45 -0.78 16.25
CA ALA A 782 -6.20 0.50 15.60
C ALA A 782 -4.75 0.52 15.09
N PHE A 783 -4.56 0.98 13.86
CA PHE A 783 -3.26 1.06 13.19
C PHE A 783 -2.99 2.52 12.82
N LEU A 784 -1.83 3.02 13.25
CA LEU A 784 -1.30 4.32 12.84
C LEU A 784 0.01 4.09 12.10
N GLU A 785 0.02 4.36 10.81
CA GLU A 785 1.22 4.36 9.97
C GLU A 785 1.78 5.79 9.89
N ASN A 786 3.11 5.91 9.96
CA ASN A 786 3.81 7.16 9.74
C ASN A 786 5.32 6.93 9.53
N VAL A 787 6.03 8.03 9.22
CA VAL A 787 7.48 8.05 9.07
C VAL A 787 8.22 7.81 10.40
N PRO A 788 9.41 7.16 10.38
CA PRO A 788 10.20 6.87 11.58
C PRO A 788 10.53 8.10 12.42
N ASN A 789 10.69 9.27 11.78
CA ASN A 789 11.04 10.52 12.44
C ASN A 789 9.95 11.04 13.41
N MET A 790 8.74 10.48 13.37
CA MET A 790 7.70 10.77 14.37
C MET A 790 8.15 10.37 15.79
N ALA A 791 9.03 9.36 15.92
CA ALA A 791 9.60 8.93 17.19
C ALA A 791 10.88 9.70 17.60
N CYS A 792 11.35 10.65 16.77
CA CYS A 792 12.56 11.40 17.07
C CYS A 792 12.29 12.55 18.04
N THR A 793 13.24 12.77 18.96
CA THR A 793 13.26 13.93 19.85
C THR A 793 13.68 15.19 19.09
N ARG A 794 12.96 16.30 19.32
CA ARG A 794 13.32 17.62 18.77
C ARG A 794 14.18 18.39 19.77
N ALA A 795 15.28 18.96 19.27
CA ALA A 795 16.15 19.78 20.10
C ALA A 795 15.40 21.01 20.64
N GLY A 796 15.48 21.23 21.95
CA GLY A 796 14.74 22.27 22.68
C GLY A 796 13.28 21.94 23.01
N TYR A 797 12.81 20.74 22.63
CA TYR A 797 11.47 20.22 22.87
C TYR A 797 11.56 18.76 23.36
N GLU A 798 12.61 18.44 24.12
CA GLU A 798 12.91 17.07 24.55
C GLU A 798 11.80 16.45 25.42
N GLU A 799 11.05 17.31 26.13
CA GLU A 799 9.93 16.97 27.00
C GLU A 799 8.57 16.92 26.27
N GLU A 800 8.53 17.33 25.01
CA GLU A 800 7.30 17.45 24.22
C GLU A 800 7.23 16.36 23.14
N ARG A 801 7.65 15.14 23.50
CA ARG A 801 7.63 13.99 22.59
C ARG A 801 6.21 13.69 22.15
N VAL A 802 6.07 13.38 20.87
CA VAL A 802 4.78 13.08 20.23
C VAL A 802 4.50 11.59 20.30
N LEU A 803 5.53 10.79 20.02
CA LEU A 803 5.64 9.38 20.38
C LEU A 803 6.95 9.19 21.13
N SER A 804 6.90 8.36 22.16
CA SER A 804 7.95 8.17 23.14
C SER A 804 8.28 6.69 23.25
#